data_AF-A0A136K521-F1
#
_entry.id   AF-A0A136K521-F1
#
_cell.length_a   1.000
_cell.length_b   1.000
_cell.length_c   1.000
_cell.angle_alpha   90.00
_cell.angle_beta   90.00
_cell.angle_gamma   90.00
#
_symmetry.space_group_name_H-M   'P 1'
#
loop_
_entity.id
_entity.type
_entity.pdbx_description
1 polymer ?
#
loop_
_entity_poly.entity_id
_entity_poly.type
_entity_poly.pdbx_seq_one_letter_code
_entity_poly.pdbx_strand_id
1 'polypeptide(L)'
;MAAHHGSLSREIRLSAEDRLKKGALRVVVATASLELGIDVGTVDLVCQIGSPRSIATGLQRIGRAGHWIHAVPKGRLFVTTRDELLECAALIRAIRAGVLDRIEVPPAPLDVLAQQIVAAAATQPWDEDELFNLCRRAMPYRSLTRHAFDAVLTMLAEGFATSRGRSRAFLHHDRINRRIRGRRGARLTAITSGGAIPDTANYAVIAEPEGTVVGSVDEDFAVESLAGDIILLGNTSWRIRRVESGKMRVEDAQGAPPTIPFWRGEAPARTADLSSEVARLRADIDHRLVVAQTSQAPSALPVHWLMQECGLDQRGAQQAVEYILAGKSVLGAVPTQQTIVAERFFDESGGMQLVLHAPFGGRVNRAWGLALRKRFCVTFDFELQAAATDEGIVLSLGEKHSFPLDTVFAFLNPKTLREVLTQAVLQAPMFMTRWRWNATRALALLRFVSGKRVPPQIQRMRAEDLLSAVFPDAIACQDNFQGERTVRQIPDHPLAQETIRDCLTEAMDLDGLTAVLERIESGAITCLAVDTPMPSAFCHEILNANPYAFLDDAPLEERRARAVEMRRTLPPELAGQMGALDQSAIDQVVEESWPVVRDAEEFHDALLSLGWLPCARVPEGEHWVPELAAAGRVVTLWRDKQRLGWLAAESASYAGLLFPDARLESGRGSPPSPATLEREEVLDRVVLGWMESIGPTTALELSRVLHLSQDDVEGAFLRLEAQGHVLRGRFKPGQAEGGSPEWCHRRVLARIHRLTIGRLRKEIEPVSAAEFMRFLFQWQHVAPGSRLHGEAGLLEVVKQLGGFEAAASAWESQILRLRLSKYEPEWLDRLCLGGAVMWGRLTPHPRLVQELSPISGRRVIPTRVAPVSLFAREDAPVFLVAAGDGMERLDLAARLSPTAQAVRRCLQERGASFFSELLHSTRLLPAEVEDGVWELVAAGLVTADGFDNLRSLIDPKRRRAEGRDRSRRPRHVGGRWSLLRTGRDAPEAARAATEVLARRLLQRYGVVFRDLLARESILSSWRDLLVCYRRLELTGEVRGGRFVSGFTGEQFALPEALESLRALKKRGGVGAQQEIKLSAADPLNLAGVILPGPRVPAVPTNFLVYQDGVVLRTLIGREGTVRQEAKVARLDRLES
;
A
#
# COMPACT_ATOMS: atom_id res chain seq x y z
N MET A 1 21.33 -21.18 -6.47
CA MET A 1 20.18 -20.40 -6.98
C MET A 1 20.60 -19.78 -8.31
N ALA A 2 19.72 -19.70 -9.29
CA ALA A 2 19.98 -19.01 -10.57
C ALA A 2 18.75 -18.17 -10.98
N ALA A 3 18.98 -17.15 -11.82
CA ALA A 3 17.93 -16.34 -12.43
C ALA A 3 17.72 -16.79 -13.89
N HIS A 4 16.48 -16.71 -14.39
CA HIS A 4 16.14 -17.06 -15.76
C HIS A 4 15.11 -16.08 -16.34
N HIS A 5 15.54 -15.21 -17.26
CA HIS A 5 14.66 -14.27 -17.96
C HIS A 5 15.17 -14.01 -19.38
N GLY A 6 14.29 -13.52 -20.27
CA GLY A 6 14.59 -13.34 -21.69
C GLY A 6 15.75 -12.39 -21.99
N SER A 7 16.06 -11.49 -21.06
CA SER A 7 17.18 -10.56 -21.17
C SER A 7 18.55 -11.19 -20.87
N LEU A 8 18.63 -12.44 -20.41
CA LEU A 8 19.91 -13.16 -20.25
C LEU A 8 20.38 -13.78 -21.58
N SER A 9 21.69 -13.91 -21.72
CA SER A 9 22.30 -14.57 -22.88
C SER A 9 21.81 -16.03 -23.02
N ARG A 10 21.81 -16.53 -24.27
CA ARG A 10 21.40 -17.91 -24.58
C ARG A 10 22.21 -18.94 -23.80
N GLU A 11 23.53 -18.73 -23.69
CA GLU A 11 24.45 -19.66 -23.02
C GLU A 11 24.15 -19.75 -21.52
N ILE A 12 23.89 -18.61 -20.86
CA ILE A 12 23.52 -18.57 -19.44
C ILE A 12 22.18 -19.29 -19.21
N ARG A 13 21.19 -19.07 -20.08
CA ARG A 13 19.88 -19.72 -20.00
C ARG A 13 19.97 -21.24 -20.15
N LEU A 14 20.64 -21.72 -21.20
CA LEU A 14 20.84 -23.15 -21.43
C LEU A 14 21.59 -23.83 -20.27
N SER A 15 22.63 -23.17 -19.73
CA SER A 15 23.35 -23.67 -18.55
C SER A 15 22.44 -23.78 -17.32
N ALA A 16 21.57 -22.79 -17.08
CA ALA A 16 20.60 -22.83 -15.99
C ALA A 16 19.56 -23.95 -16.18
N GLU A 17 19.02 -24.10 -17.40
CA GLU A 17 18.09 -25.17 -17.79
C GLU A 17 18.72 -26.56 -17.58
N ASP A 18 19.93 -26.79 -18.08
CA ASP A 18 20.64 -28.07 -17.94
C ASP A 18 20.94 -28.41 -16.48
N ARG A 19 21.38 -27.42 -15.69
CA ARG A 19 21.68 -27.61 -14.26
C ARG A 19 20.41 -27.87 -13.45
N LEU A 20 19.30 -27.25 -13.84
CA LEU A 20 18.01 -27.51 -13.23
C LEU A 20 17.55 -28.93 -13.56
N LYS A 21 17.58 -29.34 -14.83
CA LYS A 21 17.20 -30.69 -15.28
C LYS A 21 18.04 -31.81 -14.64
N LYS A 22 19.33 -31.56 -14.38
CA LYS A 22 20.23 -32.50 -13.70
C LYS A 22 20.09 -32.51 -12.16
N GLY A 23 19.23 -31.68 -11.58
CA GLY A 23 19.08 -31.53 -10.13
C GLY A 23 20.27 -30.87 -9.43
N ALA A 24 21.26 -30.37 -10.18
CA ALA A 24 22.43 -29.66 -9.63
C ALA A 24 22.06 -28.29 -9.07
N LEU A 25 20.89 -27.76 -9.43
CA LEU A 25 20.39 -26.48 -8.99
C LEU A 25 19.07 -26.63 -8.24
N ARG A 26 19.06 -26.22 -6.96
CA ARG A 26 17.89 -26.37 -6.08
C ARG A 26 16.77 -25.34 -6.29
N VAL A 27 17.09 -24.15 -6.83
CA VAL A 27 16.15 -23.04 -6.96
C VAL A 27 16.49 -22.20 -8.19
N VAL A 28 15.52 -22.03 -9.10
CA VAL A 28 15.52 -21.01 -10.16
C VAL A 28 14.44 -19.98 -9.89
N VAL A 29 14.78 -18.71 -10.08
CA VAL A 29 13.79 -17.62 -10.17
C VAL A 29 13.64 -17.24 -11.63
N ALA A 30 12.43 -17.38 -12.17
CA ALA A 30 12.16 -17.16 -13.58
C ALA A 30 10.98 -16.24 -13.85
N THR A 31 11.02 -15.57 -15.00
CA THR A 31 9.84 -14.90 -15.60
C THR A 31 9.03 -15.91 -16.44
N ALA A 32 8.16 -15.42 -17.35
CA ALA A 32 7.44 -16.26 -18.32
C ALA A 32 8.34 -17.11 -19.24
N SER A 33 9.67 -16.90 -19.21
CA SER A 33 10.64 -17.67 -20.01
C SER A 33 10.70 -19.17 -19.71
N LEU A 34 10.23 -19.64 -18.54
CA LEU A 34 10.10 -21.08 -18.21
C LEU A 34 8.63 -21.54 -18.15
N GLU A 35 7.68 -20.75 -18.66
CA GLU A 35 6.24 -21.06 -18.63
C GLU A 35 5.88 -22.18 -19.62
N LEU A 36 6.48 -22.15 -20.81
CA LEU A 36 6.14 -23.00 -21.95
C LEU A 36 6.99 -24.28 -22.04
N GLY A 37 6.29 -25.42 -22.08
CA GLY A 37 6.67 -26.68 -22.74
C GLY A 37 7.94 -27.42 -22.30
N ILE A 38 8.81 -26.86 -21.48
CA ILE A 38 10.05 -27.51 -21.09
C ILE A 38 9.81 -28.61 -20.05
N ASP A 39 10.33 -29.80 -20.32
CA ASP A 39 10.44 -30.87 -19.34
C ASP A 39 11.66 -30.60 -18.45
N VAL A 40 11.35 -30.08 -17.27
CA VAL A 40 12.35 -29.69 -16.28
C VAL A 40 12.64 -30.81 -15.27
N GLY A 41 11.92 -31.94 -15.35
CA GLY A 41 12.23 -33.26 -14.76
C GLY A 41 12.36 -33.41 -13.24
N THR A 42 12.90 -32.43 -12.51
CA THR A 42 13.24 -32.54 -11.08
C THR A 42 12.54 -31.51 -10.21
N VAL A 43 11.67 -30.68 -10.79
CA VAL A 43 10.97 -29.63 -10.05
C VAL A 43 9.77 -30.25 -9.31
N ASP A 44 9.77 -30.12 -8.00
CA ASP A 44 8.74 -30.66 -7.10
C ASP A 44 7.84 -29.58 -6.47
N LEU A 45 8.21 -28.29 -6.61
CA LEU A 45 7.48 -27.15 -6.09
C LEU A 45 7.65 -25.91 -6.99
N VAL A 46 6.54 -25.24 -7.27
CA VAL A 46 6.52 -23.92 -7.90
C VAL A 46 6.05 -22.89 -6.87
N CYS A 47 6.82 -21.82 -6.70
CA CYS A 47 6.44 -20.66 -5.90
C CYS A 47 6.12 -19.50 -6.84
N GLN A 48 4.84 -19.11 -6.92
CA GLN A 48 4.37 -17.98 -7.71
C GLN A 48 4.32 -16.74 -6.81
N ILE A 49 5.04 -15.69 -7.19
CA ILE A 49 5.06 -14.40 -6.47
C ILE A 49 4.16 -13.43 -7.24
N GLY A 50 3.17 -12.85 -6.55
CA GLY A 50 2.13 -12.01 -7.15
C GLY A 50 1.17 -12.79 -8.05
N SER A 51 0.17 -12.10 -8.58
CA SER A 51 -0.81 -12.74 -9.47
C SER A 51 -0.23 -13.05 -10.87
N PRO A 52 -0.54 -14.22 -11.46
CA PRO A 52 -0.24 -14.48 -12.87
C PRO A 52 -1.16 -13.72 -13.85
N ARG A 53 -2.23 -13.05 -13.37
CA ARG A 53 -3.25 -12.32 -14.16
C ARG A 53 -4.08 -13.18 -15.15
N SER A 54 -3.71 -14.44 -15.38
CA SER A 54 -4.41 -15.41 -16.21
C SER A 54 -4.50 -16.77 -15.51
N ILE A 55 -5.64 -17.45 -15.66
CA ILE A 55 -5.87 -18.82 -15.17
C ILE A 55 -4.97 -19.81 -15.91
N ALA A 56 -4.91 -19.70 -17.24
CA ALA A 56 -4.09 -20.57 -18.09
C ALA A 56 -2.60 -20.46 -17.74
N THR A 57 -2.07 -19.25 -17.56
CA THR A 57 -0.69 -19.03 -17.11
C THR A 57 -0.45 -19.62 -15.72
N GLY A 58 -1.38 -19.44 -14.78
CA GLY A 58 -1.28 -20.05 -13.45
C GLY A 58 -1.17 -21.58 -13.52
N LEU A 59 -2.02 -22.22 -14.32
CA LEU A 59 -1.99 -23.66 -14.55
C LEU A 59 -0.69 -24.13 -15.20
N GLN A 60 -0.22 -23.45 -16.25
CA GLN A 60 1.01 -23.82 -16.94
C GLN A 60 2.22 -23.73 -16.01
N ARG A 61 2.30 -22.66 -15.19
CA ARG A 61 3.41 -22.47 -14.25
C ARG A 61 3.38 -23.52 -13.14
N ILE A 62 2.24 -23.73 -12.49
CA ILE A 62 2.11 -24.73 -11.41
C ILE A 62 2.36 -26.14 -11.96
N GLY A 63 1.93 -26.42 -13.20
CA GLY A 63 2.16 -27.69 -13.89
C GLY A 63 3.62 -28.02 -14.18
N ARG A 64 4.58 -27.10 -13.93
CA ARG A 64 6.02 -27.38 -13.98
C ARG A 64 6.49 -28.20 -12.78
N ALA A 65 5.78 -28.14 -11.65
CA ALA A 65 6.04 -29.01 -10.51
C ALA A 65 5.41 -30.39 -10.73
N GLY A 66 6.16 -31.46 -10.45
CA GLY A 66 5.64 -32.82 -10.57
C GLY A 66 5.24 -33.17 -11.99
N HIS A 67 6.07 -32.78 -12.98
CA HIS A 67 5.76 -32.96 -14.40
C HIS A 67 6.00 -34.41 -14.87
N TRP A 68 5.32 -35.38 -14.24
CA TRP A 68 5.33 -36.79 -14.61
C TRP A 68 3.95 -37.42 -14.41
N ILE A 69 3.67 -38.50 -15.13
CA ILE A 69 2.38 -39.20 -15.06
C ILE A 69 2.16 -39.66 -13.61
N HIS A 70 0.97 -39.38 -13.07
CA HIS A 70 0.55 -39.64 -11.68
C HIS A 70 1.17 -38.75 -10.59
N ALA A 71 2.01 -37.76 -10.91
CA ALA A 71 2.37 -36.76 -9.91
C ALA A 71 1.25 -35.74 -9.66
N VAL A 72 1.27 -35.19 -8.45
CA VAL A 72 0.43 -34.06 -8.07
C VAL A 72 1.27 -32.79 -8.15
N PRO A 73 0.94 -31.83 -9.04
CA PRO A 73 1.62 -30.55 -9.09
C PRO A 73 1.45 -29.78 -7.78
N LYS A 74 2.54 -29.19 -7.28
CA LYS A 74 2.54 -28.40 -6.05
C LYS A 74 2.88 -26.94 -6.38
N GLY A 75 1.91 -26.07 -6.15
CA GLY A 75 2.06 -24.62 -6.26
C GLY A 75 1.87 -23.94 -4.91
N ARG A 76 2.67 -22.91 -4.62
CA ARG A 76 2.45 -21.98 -3.50
C ARG A 76 2.43 -20.56 -4.04
N LEU A 77 1.37 -19.81 -3.72
CA LEU A 77 1.19 -18.44 -4.17
C LEU A 77 1.52 -17.49 -3.01
N PHE A 78 2.36 -16.50 -3.26
CA PHE A 78 2.74 -15.46 -2.31
C PHE A 78 2.29 -14.12 -2.86
N VAL A 79 1.33 -13.50 -2.17
CA VAL A 79 0.71 -12.24 -2.57
C VAL A 79 1.40 -11.06 -1.89
N THR A 80 1.45 -9.93 -2.59
CA THR A 80 2.12 -8.71 -2.12
C THR A 80 1.12 -7.61 -1.74
N THR A 81 -0.10 -7.66 -2.28
CA THR A 81 -1.20 -6.74 -1.96
C THR A 81 -2.47 -7.47 -1.51
N ARG A 82 -3.45 -6.70 -1.01
CA ARG A 82 -4.76 -7.23 -0.60
C ARG A 82 -5.67 -7.57 -1.79
N ASP A 83 -5.55 -6.85 -2.91
CA ASP A 83 -6.27 -7.21 -4.14
C ASP A 83 -5.66 -8.47 -4.77
N GLU A 84 -4.33 -8.60 -4.80
CA GLU A 84 -3.67 -9.84 -5.23
C GLU A 84 -4.08 -11.05 -4.38
N LEU A 85 -4.34 -10.86 -3.08
CA LEU A 85 -4.86 -11.92 -2.20
C LEU A 85 -6.20 -12.45 -2.70
N LEU A 86 -7.15 -11.56 -3.00
CA LEU A 86 -8.45 -11.96 -3.55
C LEU A 86 -8.31 -12.55 -4.96
N GLU A 87 -7.42 -12.00 -5.78
CA GLU A 87 -7.18 -12.50 -7.13
C GLU A 87 -6.59 -13.91 -7.14
N CYS A 88 -5.57 -14.17 -6.31
CA CYS A 88 -4.98 -15.50 -6.19
C CYS A 88 -5.96 -16.51 -5.56
N ALA A 89 -6.79 -16.08 -4.62
CA ALA A 89 -7.86 -16.91 -4.06
C ALA A 89 -8.90 -17.27 -5.14
N ALA A 90 -9.30 -16.31 -5.97
CA ALA A 90 -10.21 -16.53 -7.09
C ALA A 90 -9.59 -17.45 -8.14
N LEU A 91 -8.30 -17.29 -8.46
CA LEU A 91 -7.57 -18.16 -9.37
C LEU A 91 -7.61 -19.64 -8.92
N ILE A 92 -7.32 -19.92 -7.65
CA ILE A 92 -7.34 -21.30 -7.13
C ILE A 92 -8.77 -21.87 -7.16
N ARG A 93 -9.76 -21.05 -6.80
CA ARG A 93 -11.17 -21.44 -6.89
C ARG A 93 -11.58 -21.77 -8.33
N ALA A 94 -11.19 -20.93 -9.29
CA ALA A 94 -11.45 -21.12 -10.72
C ALA A 94 -10.83 -22.43 -11.23
N ILE A 95 -9.56 -22.68 -10.90
CA ILE A 95 -8.84 -23.91 -11.25
C ILE A 95 -9.56 -25.15 -10.70
N ARG A 96 -9.98 -25.11 -9.43
CA ARG A 96 -10.71 -26.23 -8.79
C ARG A 96 -12.09 -26.46 -9.40
N ALA A 97 -12.75 -25.39 -9.84
CA ALA A 97 -14.03 -25.45 -10.54
C ALA A 97 -13.90 -25.86 -12.02
N GLY A 98 -12.67 -26.01 -12.56
CA GLY A 98 -12.44 -26.33 -13.96
C GLY A 98 -12.71 -25.17 -14.93
N VAL A 99 -12.73 -23.94 -14.42
CA VAL A 99 -12.87 -22.73 -15.24
C VAL A 99 -11.52 -22.42 -15.88
N LEU A 100 -11.54 -22.09 -17.18
CA LEU A 100 -10.35 -21.75 -17.97
C LEU A 100 -10.58 -20.46 -18.73
N ASP A 101 -9.50 -19.74 -19.02
CA ASP A 101 -9.56 -18.54 -19.84
C ASP A 101 -10.04 -18.86 -21.26
N ARG A 102 -10.95 -18.03 -21.79
CA ARG A 102 -11.36 -18.12 -23.19
C ARG A 102 -10.22 -17.69 -24.11
N ILE A 103 -9.92 -18.53 -25.10
CA ILE A 103 -8.98 -18.16 -26.17
C ILE A 103 -9.71 -17.31 -27.21
N GLU A 104 -9.25 -16.07 -27.38
CA GLU A 104 -9.75 -15.15 -28.40
C GLU A 104 -8.76 -15.09 -29.57
N VAL A 105 -9.28 -15.28 -30.79
CA VAL A 105 -8.48 -15.19 -32.02
C VAL A 105 -8.78 -13.85 -32.69
N PRO A 106 -7.77 -12.97 -32.88
CA PRO A 106 -7.99 -11.65 -33.46
C PRO A 106 -8.53 -11.75 -34.90
N PRO A 107 -9.62 -11.04 -35.25
CA PRO A 107 -10.19 -11.11 -36.58
C PRO A 107 -9.37 -10.29 -37.57
N ALA A 108 -8.90 -10.95 -38.63
CA ALA A 108 -8.25 -10.39 -39.81
C ALA A 108 -7.14 -9.33 -39.56
N PRO A 109 -6.06 -9.64 -38.81
CA PRO A 109 -4.93 -8.72 -38.65
C PRO A 109 -4.24 -8.45 -39.99
N LEU A 110 -4.39 -7.21 -40.48
CA LEU A 110 -4.03 -6.78 -41.83
C LEU A 110 -2.52 -6.57 -41.98
N ASP A 111 -1.84 -6.21 -40.91
CA ASP A 111 -0.39 -6.11 -40.87
C ASP A 111 0.29 -7.48 -41.04
N VAL A 112 -0.22 -8.51 -40.35
CA VAL A 112 0.23 -9.91 -40.51
C VAL A 112 -0.15 -10.42 -41.90
N LEU A 113 -1.34 -10.09 -42.40
CA LEU A 113 -1.76 -10.44 -43.76
C LEU A 113 -0.80 -9.85 -44.79
N ALA A 114 -0.42 -8.58 -44.64
CA ALA A 114 0.47 -7.88 -45.54
C ALA A 114 1.83 -8.59 -45.69
N GLN A 115 2.49 -8.95 -44.57
CA GLN A 115 3.75 -9.69 -44.66
C GLN A 115 3.59 -11.07 -45.29
N GLN A 116 2.48 -11.78 -45.02
CA GLN A 116 2.25 -13.12 -45.58
C GLN A 116 1.99 -13.06 -47.09
N ILE A 117 1.26 -12.04 -47.57
CA ILE A 117 1.08 -11.79 -49.00
C ILE A 117 2.43 -11.51 -49.68
N VAL A 118 3.28 -10.65 -49.08
CA VAL A 118 4.63 -10.38 -49.62
C VAL A 118 5.46 -11.65 -49.66
N ALA A 119 5.44 -12.46 -48.61
CA ALA A 119 6.16 -13.73 -48.55
C ALA A 119 5.66 -14.71 -49.62
N ALA A 120 4.34 -14.88 -49.77
CA ALA A 120 3.73 -15.75 -50.77
C ALA A 120 4.11 -15.33 -52.19
N ALA A 121 3.93 -14.05 -52.54
CA ALA A 121 4.25 -13.52 -53.87
C ALA A 121 5.75 -13.48 -54.18
N ALA A 122 6.61 -13.46 -53.16
CA ALA A 122 8.06 -13.52 -53.32
C ALA A 122 8.57 -14.94 -53.64
N THR A 123 7.78 -15.98 -53.36
CA THR A 123 8.13 -17.37 -53.66
C THR A 123 7.66 -17.81 -55.05
N GLN A 124 6.48 -17.36 -55.48
CA GLN A 124 5.90 -17.68 -56.77
C GLN A 124 4.88 -16.61 -57.22
N PRO A 125 4.57 -16.49 -58.52
CA PRO A 125 3.43 -15.71 -58.98
C PRO A 125 2.10 -16.31 -58.50
N TRP A 126 1.12 -15.46 -58.21
CA TRP A 126 -0.24 -15.87 -57.81
C TRP A 126 -1.29 -15.23 -58.70
N ASP A 127 -2.40 -15.95 -58.93
CA ASP A 127 -3.67 -15.33 -59.31
C ASP A 127 -4.30 -14.64 -58.08
N GLU A 128 -4.91 -13.49 -58.31
CA GLU A 128 -5.49 -12.64 -57.25
C GLU A 128 -6.61 -13.35 -56.46
N ASP A 129 -7.49 -14.08 -57.14
CA ASP A 129 -8.62 -14.77 -56.50
C ASP A 129 -8.15 -16.02 -55.77
N GLU A 130 -7.19 -16.75 -56.35
CA GLU A 130 -6.58 -17.92 -55.70
C GLU A 130 -5.88 -17.54 -54.40
N LEU A 131 -5.14 -16.42 -54.39
CA LEU A 131 -4.47 -15.93 -53.20
C LEU A 131 -5.47 -15.47 -52.13
N PHE A 132 -6.53 -14.76 -52.53
CA PHE A 132 -7.62 -14.38 -51.61
C PHE A 132 -8.28 -15.61 -50.97
N ASN A 133 -8.61 -16.62 -51.78
CA ASN A 133 -9.22 -17.86 -51.31
C ASN A 133 -8.29 -18.66 -50.40
N LEU A 134 -6.98 -18.68 -50.68
CA LEU A 134 -5.97 -19.28 -49.80
C LEU A 134 -5.96 -18.58 -48.43
N CYS A 135 -5.93 -17.25 -48.40
CA CYS A 135 -5.94 -16.49 -47.15
C CYS A 135 -7.18 -16.82 -46.30
N ARG A 136 -8.37 -16.88 -46.92
CA ARG A 136 -9.63 -17.19 -46.23
C ARG A 136 -9.73 -18.59 -45.63
N ARG A 137 -8.83 -19.52 -45.97
CA ARG A 137 -8.77 -20.84 -45.31
C ARG A 137 -8.23 -20.77 -43.87
N ALA A 138 -7.47 -19.73 -43.53
CA ALA A 138 -6.99 -19.54 -42.17
C ALA A 138 -8.09 -18.95 -41.28
N MET A 139 -8.22 -19.45 -40.05
CA MET A 139 -9.29 -19.07 -39.11
C MET A 139 -9.41 -17.55 -38.91
N PRO A 140 -8.33 -16.77 -38.69
CA PRO A 140 -8.42 -15.31 -38.51
C PRO A 140 -9.01 -14.57 -39.73
N TYR A 141 -8.85 -15.11 -40.94
CA TYR A 141 -9.19 -14.46 -42.20
C TYR A 141 -10.42 -15.05 -42.88
N ARG A 142 -11.15 -15.98 -42.24
CA ARG A 142 -12.33 -16.64 -42.83
C ARG A 142 -13.41 -15.68 -43.36
N SER A 143 -13.57 -14.56 -42.65
CA SER A 143 -14.49 -13.46 -42.97
C SER A 143 -13.79 -12.26 -43.61
N LEU A 144 -12.56 -12.42 -44.11
CA LEU A 144 -11.84 -11.36 -44.82
C LEU A 144 -12.65 -10.91 -46.03
N THR A 145 -12.94 -9.62 -46.10
CA THR A 145 -13.67 -9.02 -47.22
C THR A 145 -12.75 -8.82 -48.41
N ARG A 146 -13.31 -8.88 -49.63
CA ARG A 146 -12.54 -8.62 -50.84
C ARG A 146 -11.95 -7.20 -50.84
N HIS A 147 -12.75 -6.22 -50.42
CA HIS A 147 -12.30 -4.83 -50.28
C HIS A 147 -11.04 -4.68 -49.41
N ALA A 148 -11.03 -5.28 -48.21
CA ALA A 148 -9.88 -5.20 -47.32
C ALA A 148 -8.63 -5.89 -47.91
N PHE A 149 -8.81 -7.03 -48.59
CA PHE A 149 -7.72 -7.70 -49.30
C PHE A 149 -7.14 -6.84 -50.42
N ASP A 150 -7.99 -6.25 -51.25
CA ASP A 150 -7.58 -5.39 -52.37
C ASP A 150 -6.89 -4.10 -51.90
N ALA A 151 -7.34 -3.54 -50.77
CA ALA A 151 -6.69 -2.40 -50.13
C ALA A 151 -5.27 -2.75 -49.68
N VAL A 152 -5.06 -3.92 -49.07
CA VAL A 152 -3.71 -4.41 -48.69
C VAL A 152 -2.84 -4.66 -49.92
N LEU A 153 -3.38 -5.26 -50.98
CA LEU A 153 -2.66 -5.44 -52.24
C LEU A 153 -2.24 -4.11 -52.85
N THR A 154 -3.15 -3.14 -52.87
CA THR A 154 -2.88 -1.79 -53.39
C THR A 154 -1.79 -1.12 -52.58
N MET A 155 -1.88 -1.13 -51.24
CA MET A 155 -0.83 -0.62 -50.36
C MET A 155 0.54 -1.26 -50.65
N LEU A 156 0.61 -2.59 -50.82
CA LEU A 156 1.86 -3.30 -51.06
C LEU A 156 2.40 -3.14 -52.49
N ALA A 157 1.55 -2.88 -53.48
CA ALA A 157 1.94 -2.64 -54.86
C ALA A 157 2.33 -1.18 -55.10
N GLU A 158 1.65 -0.25 -54.42
CA GLU A 158 1.87 1.18 -54.52
C GLU A 158 3.02 1.65 -53.63
N GLY A 159 3.18 1.06 -52.44
CA GLY A 159 4.15 1.48 -51.45
C GLY A 159 3.76 2.81 -50.79
N PHE A 160 4.72 3.46 -50.15
CA PHE A 160 4.49 4.70 -49.40
C PHE A 160 5.25 5.87 -50.06
N ALA A 161 4.53 6.95 -50.32
CA ALA A 161 5.12 8.22 -50.75
C ALA A 161 5.47 9.02 -49.50
N THR A 162 6.76 9.17 -49.20
CA THR A 162 7.25 10.04 -48.13
C THR A 162 7.93 11.26 -48.74
N SER A 163 8.37 12.22 -47.92
CA SER A 163 9.23 13.34 -48.36
C SER A 163 10.48 12.90 -49.13
N ARG A 164 10.91 11.64 -48.98
CA ARG A 164 12.07 11.02 -49.64
C ARG A 164 11.70 10.27 -50.93
N GLY A 165 10.47 10.38 -51.40
CA GLY A 165 9.94 9.72 -52.59
C GLY A 165 9.18 8.42 -52.31
N ARG A 166 8.75 7.76 -53.39
CA ARG A 166 7.98 6.51 -53.35
C ARG A 166 8.90 5.33 -53.03
N SER A 167 8.60 4.61 -51.96
CA SER A 167 9.39 3.45 -51.53
C SER A 167 8.51 2.31 -51.00
N ARG A 168 9.09 1.13 -50.76
CA ARG A 168 8.42 -0.04 -50.14
C ARG A 168 7.22 -0.61 -50.92
N ALA A 169 7.22 -0.46 -52.24
CA ALA A 169 6.38 -1.26 -53.12
C ALA A 169 7.02 -2.66 -53.27
N PHE A 170 6.42 -3.68 -52.67
CA PHE A 170 6.92 -5.05 -52.69
C PHE A 170 6.25 -5.92 -53.74
N LEU A 171 5.08 -5.53 -54.24
CA LEU A 171 4.32 -6.30 -55.22
C LEU A 171 4.29 -5.61 -56.58
N HIS A 172 4.36 -6.42 -57.62
CA HIS A 172 3.95 -6.07 -58.96
C HIS A 172 2.55 -6.63 -59.17
N HIS A 173 1.57 -5.74 -59.24
CA HIS A 173 0.16 -6.08 -59.40
C HIS A 173 -0.26 -5.79 -60.85
N ASP A 174 -0.40 -6.85 -61.65
CA ASP A 174 -0.94 -6.80 -63.00
C ASP A 174 -2.47 -6.93 -62.92
N ARG A 175 -3.16 -5.79 -62.86
CA ARG A 175 -4.62 -5.72 -62.76
C ARG A 175 -5.33 -6.22 -64.02
N ILE A 176 -4.66 -6.23 -65.17
CA ILE A 176 -5.25 -6.67 -66.44
C ILE A 176 -5.34 -8.20 -66.45
N ASN A 177 -4.23 -8.87 -66.11
CA ASN A 177 -4.17 -10.33 -66.08
C ASN A 177 -4.46 -10.91 -64.68
N ARG A 178 -4.82 -10.07 -63.70
CA ARG A 178 -5.15 -10.44 -62.31
C ARG A 178 -4.03 -11.24 -61.62
N ARG A 179 -2.78 -10.84 -61.90
CA ARG A 179 -1.57 -11.54 -61.42
C ARG A 179 -0.76 -10.71 -60.45
N ILE A 180 -0.29 -11.37 -59.39
CA ILE A 180 0.53 -10.78 -58.33
C ILE A 180 1.91 -11.44 -58.34
N ARG A 181 2.96 -10.62 -58.35
CA ARG A 181 4.36 -11.08 -58.30
C ARG A 181 5.17 -10.27 -57.31
N GLY A 182 6.09 -10.89 -56.58
CA GLY A 182 7.05 -10.16 -55.75
C GLY A 182 8.03 -9.34 -56.60
N ARG A 183 8.26 -8.08 -56.23
CA ARG A 183 9.32 -7.23 -56.78
C ARG A 183 10.69 -7.64 -56.23
N ARG A 184 11.75 -7.16 -56.87
CA ARG A 184 13.13 -7.36 -56.42
C ARG A 184 13.29 -6.81 -54.99
N GLY A 185 13.74 -7.66 -54.07
CA GLY A 185 13.94 -7.33 -52.65
C GLY A 185 12.82 -7.83 -51.72
N ALA A 186 11.62 -8.14 -52.21
CA ALA A 186 10.50 -8.63 -51.41
C ALA A 186 10.87 -9.87 -50.57
N ARG A 187 11.54 -10.85 -51.19
CA ARG A 187 12.00 -12.08 -50.50
C ARG A 187 12.93 -11.79 -49.34
N LEU A 188 13.95 -10.96 -49.54
CA LEU A 188 14.94 -10.63 -48.50
C LEU A 188 14.28 -9.85 -47.35
N THR A 189 13.39 -8.92 -47.68
CA THR A 189 12.63 -8.16 -46.69
C THR A 189 11.74 -9.06 -45.84
N ALA A 190 10.97 -9.97 -46.44
CA ALA A 190 10.10 -10.89 -45.71
C ALA A 190 10.88 -11.79 -44.74
N ILE A 191 12.06 -12.29 -45.16
CA ILE A 191 12.92 -13.15 -44.32
C ILE A 191 13.53 -12.36 -43.14
N THR A 192 14.01 -11.14 -43.39
CA THR A 192 14.80 -10.40 -42.40
C THR A 192 13.96 -9.55 -41.46
N SER A 193 12.80 -9.05 -41.93
CA SER A 193 11.95 -8.12 -41.17
C SER A 193 10.58 -8.70 -40.81
N GLY A 194 10.23 -9.89 -41.32
CA GLY A 194 8.99 -10.58 -40.96
C GLY A 194 8.94 -11.07 -39.51
N GLY A 195 7.76 -11.52 -39.11
CA GLY A 195 7.44 -11.98 -37.75
C GLY A 195 6.28 -11.21 -37.13
N ALA A 196 5.68 -11.77 -36.08
CA ALA A 196 4.54 -11.17 -35.37
C ALA A 196 4.91 -10.55 -34.01
N ILE A 197 6.03 -10.98 -33.40
CA ILE A 197 6.51 -10.40 -32.14
C ILE A 197 7.03 -8.99 -32.42
N PRO A 198 6.54 -7.94 -31.74
CA PRO A 198 7.03 -6.58 -31.93
C PRO A 198 8.46 -6.42 -31.40
N ASP A 199 9.23 -5.52 -32.02
CA ASP A 199 10.56 -5.17 -31.54
C ASP A 199 10.45 -4.28 -30.28
N THR A 200 11.00 -4.73 -29.17
CA THR A 200 11.25 -3.90 -27.98
C THR A 200 12.62 -3.24 -28.11
N ALA A 201 12.69 -1.95 -27.79
CA ALA A 201 13.92 -1.19 -27.87
C ALA A 201 14.86 -1.55 -26.70
N ASN A 202 15.78 -2.50 -26.94
CA ASN A 202 16.70 -2.99 -25.92
C ASN A 202 18.15 -2.68 -26.28
N TYR A 203 18.96 -2.34 -25.27
CA TYR A 203 20.41 -2.18 -25.36
C TYR A 203 21.10 -3.48 -24.97
N ALA A 204 22.09 -3.91 -25.76
CA ALA A 204 22.90 -5.08 -25.42
C ALA A 204 23.91 -4.71 -24.31
N VAL A 205 23.90 -5.45 -23.20
CA VAL A 205 24.85 -5.31 -22.10
C VAL A 205 26.07 -6.19 -22.39
N ILE A 206 27.25 -5.58 -22.47
CA ILE A 206 28.51 -6.22 -22.84
C ILE A 206 29.49 -6.09 -21.68
N ALA A 207 29.97 -7.22 -21.17
CA ALA A 207 31.00 -7.26 -20.14
C ALA A 207 32.39 -6.97 -20.74
N GLU A 208 33.15 -6.12 -20.07
CA GLU A 208 34.57 -5.84 -20.33
C GLU A 208 35.44 -6.40 -19.20
N PRO A 209 36.64 -6.94 -19.52
CA PRO A 209 37.33 -6.90 -20.82
C PRO A 209 36.93 -8.00 -21.83
N GLU A 210 36.12 -8.97 -21.46
CA GLU A 210 35.88 -10.18 -22.28
C GLU A 210 35.09 -9.92 -23.57
N GLY A 211 34.39 -8.78 -23.67
CA GLY A 211 33.57 -8.41 -24.82
C GLY A 211 32.32 -9.28 -24.98
N THR A 212 31.91 -9.99 -23.94
CA THR A 212 30.81 -10.96 -23.99
C THR A 212 29.47 -10.30 -23.70
N VAL A 213 28.42 -10.70 -24.43
CA VAL A 213 27.06 -10.20 -24.19
C VAL A 213 26.47 -10.96 -23.00
N VAL A 214 26.31 -10.27 -21.88
CA VAL A 214 25.76 -10.85 -20.63
C VAL A 214 24.24 -10.73 -20.58
N GLY A 215 23.67 -9.78 -21.31
CA GLY A 215 22.23 -9.68 -21.50
C GLY A 215 21.77 -8.40 -22.19
N SER A 216 20.57 -7.93 -21.86
CA SER A 216 20.01 -6.68 -22.40
C SER A 216 19.16 -5.91 -21.39
N VAL A 217 19.14 -4.59 -21.50
CA VAL A 217 18.29 -3.67 -20.72
C VAL A 217 17.41 -2.84 -21.65
N ASP A 218 16.36 -2.22 -21.09
CA ASP A 218 15.49 -1.28 -21.82
C ASP A 218 16.28 -0.04 -22.30
N GLU A 219 15.90 0.52 -23.44
CA GLU A 219 16.52 1.74 -23.99
C GLU A 219 16.40 2.94 -23.05
N ASP A 220 15.22 3.19 -22.48
CA ASP A 220 15.00 4.38 -21.68
C ASP A 220 15.84 4.31 -20.40
N PHE A 221 15.92 3.13 -19.77
CA PHE A 221 16.83 2.88 -18.66
C PHE A 221 18.29 3.10 -19.06
N ALA A 222 18.70 2.58 -20.23
CA ALA A 222 20.08 2.71 -20.69
C ALA A 222 20.49 4.15 -20.96
N VAL A 223 19.58 4.98 -21.48
CA VAL A 223 19.81 6.40 -21.78
C VAL A 223 19.82 7.25 -20.52
N GLU A 224 18.97 6.94 -19.55
CA GLU A 224 18.93 7.63 -18.25
C GLU A 224 20.10 7.24 -17.33
N SER A 225 20.80 6.13 -17.61
CA SER A 225 21.92 5.63 -16.80
C SER A 225 23.23 6.39 -17.05
N LEU A 226 24.00 6.63 -15.99
CA LEU A 226 25.31 7.30 -16.04
C LEU A 226 26.48 6.32 -15.94
N ALA A 227 27.64 6.73 -16.43
CA ALA A 227 28.88 6.00 -16.21
C ALA A 227 29.23 6.01 -14.71
N GLY A 228 29.51 4.84 -14.15
CA GLY A 228 29.74 4.63 -12.72
C GLY A 228 28.55 4.00 -11.99
N ASP A 229 27.34 4.09 -12.55
CA ASP A 229 26.15 3.47 -11.97
C ASP A 229 26.29 1.95 -11.92
N ILE A 230 25.70 1.34 -10.89
CA ILE A 230 25.77 -0.11 -10.67
C ILE A 230 24.38 -0.67 -10.90
N ILE A 231 24.27 -1.64 -11.80
CA ILE A 231 23.00 -2.25 -12.20
C ILE A 231 22.99 -3.74 -11.89
N LEU A 232 21.81 -4.29 -11.61
CA LEU A 232 21.64 -5.74 -11.42
C LEU A 232 21.19 -6.40 -12.73
N LEU A 233 21.95 -7.39 -13.20
CA LEU A 233 21.53 -8.24 -14.32
C LEU A 233 21.76 -9.72 -13.96
N GLY A 234 20.68 -10.50 -13.92
CA GLY A 234 20.69 -11.83 -13.33
C GLY A 234 20.90 -11.76 -11.81
N ASN A 235 22.01 -12.32 -11.33
CA ASN A 235 22.42 -12.26 -9.93
C ASN A 235 23.74 -11.50 -9.71
N THR A 236 24.24 -10.82 -10.74
CA THR A 236 25.53 -10.13 -10.72
C THR A 236 25.32 -8.62 -10.80
N SER A 237 26.02 -7.88 -9.94
CA SER A 237 26.08 -6.42 -9.99
C SER A 237 27.12 -5.98 -11.03
N TRP A 238 26.73 -5.14 -11.97
CA TRP A 238 27.54 -4.65 -13.07
C TRP A 238 27.71 -3.14 -12.98
N ARG A 239 28.95 -2.63 -13.03
CA ARG A 239 29.23 -1.19 -13.08
C ARG A 239 29.27 -0.72 -14.52
N ILE A 240 28.50 0.30 -14.85
CA ILE A 240 28.45 0.90 -16.18
C ILE A 240 29.75 1.67 -16.43
N ARG A 241 30.47 1.30 -17.48
CA ARG A 241 31.66 2.04 -17.96
C ARG A 241 31.28 3.12 -18.95
N ARG A 242 30.44 2.77 -19.92
CA ARG A 242 29.92 3.71 -20.93
C ARG A 242 28.66 3.17 -21.60
N VAL A 243 27.83 4.09 -22.09
CA VAL A 243 26.65 3.80 -22.91
C VAL A 243 26.92 4.30 -24.34
N GLU A 244 26.80 3.41 -25.32
CA GLU A 244 26.91 3.68 -26.76
C GLU A 244 25.53 3.45 -27.43
N SER A 245 25.37 3.86 -28.68
CA SER A 245 24.12 3.60 -29.43
C SER A 245 23.83 2.08 -29.52
N GLY A 246 22.80 1.63 -28.80
CA GLY A 246 22.35 0.23 -28.74
C GLY A 246 23.23 -0.72 -27.92
N LYS A 247 24.25 -0.23 -27.20
CA LYS A 247 25.16 -1.05 -26.39
C LYS A 247 25.49 -0.38 -25.06
N MET A 248 25.46 -1.13 -23.98
CA MET A 248 25.89 -0.70 -22.65
C MET A 248 27.10 -1.54 -22.24
N ARG A 249 28.24 -0.90 -21.98
CA ARG A 249 29.47 -1.59 -21.57
C ARG A 249 29.60 -1.56 -20.06
N VAL A 250 29.84 -2.73 -19.48
CA VAL A 250 29.85 -2.92 -18.04
C VAL A 250 31.06 -3.73 -17.60
N GLU A 251 31.43 -3.59 -16.33
CA GLU A 251 32.39 -4.46 -15.64
C GLU A 251 31.77 -5.04 -14.36
N ASP A 252 32.33 -6.10 -13.81
CA ASP A 252 31.82 -6.68 -12.55
C ASP A 252 32.01 -5.70 -11.37
N ALA A 253 30.93 -5.39 -10.66
CA ALA A 253 30.93 -4.50 -9.49
C ALA A 253 31.19 -5.24 -8.16
N GLN A 254 31.52 -6.53 -8.21
CA GLN A 254 31.93 -7.36 -7.07
C GLN A 254 30.95 -7.34 -5.89
N GLY A 255 29.65 -7.33 -6.18
CA GLY A 255 28.59 -7.36 -5.17
C GLY A 255 28.27 -6.00 -4.53
N ALA A 256 28.74 -4.89 -5.09
CA ALA A 256 28.29 -3.55 -4.71
C ALA A 256 26.76 -3.41 -4.86
N PRO A 257 26.10 -2.59 -4.02
CA PRO A 257 24.65 -2.43 -4.01
C PRO A 257 24.16 -1.89 -5.36
N PRO A 258 23.28 -2.63 -6.08
CA PRO A 258 22.86 -2.24 -7.42
C PRO A 258 21.51 -1.52 -7.44
N THR A 259 21.30 -0.74 -8.51
CA THR A 259 19.99 -0.29 -8.97
C THR A 259 19.37 -1.37 -9.88
N ILE A 260 18.06 -1.56 -9.78
CA ILE A 260 17.35 -2.54 -10.62
C ILE A 260 16.89 -1.83 -11.91
N PRO A 261 17.25 -2.33 -13.10
CA PRO A 261 16.74 -1.79 -14.36
C PRO A 261 15.22 -1.85 -14.42
N PHE A 262 14.59 -0.84 -15.02
CA PHE A 262 13.18 -0.89 -15.36
C PHE A 262 13.00 -1.30 -16.82
N TRP A 263 11.85 -1.89 -17.14
CA TRP A 263 11.43 -2.17 -18.52
C TRP A 263 10.07 -1.51 -18.74
N ARG A 264 9.99 -0.60 -19.72
CA ARG A 264 8.72 0.08 -20.07
C ARG A 264 8.01 -0.79 -21.11
N GLY A 265 7.25 -1.77 -20.64
CA GLY A 265 6.41 -2.64 -21.46
C GLY A 265 4.94 -2.56 -21.07
N GLU A 266 4.06 -3.07 -21.94
CA GLU A 266 2.66 -3.28 -21.58
C GLU A 266 2.57 -4.52 -20.68
N ALA A 267 2.14 -4.34 -19.43
CA ALA A 267 1.90 -5.46 -18.53
C ALA A 267 0.62 -6.21 -18.96
N PRO A 268 0.58 -7.55 -18.82
CA PRO A 268 -0.63 -8.30 -19.09
C PRO A 268 -1.73 -7.86 -18.12
N ALA A 269 -2.90 -7.54 -18.68
CA ALA A 269 -4.11 -7.28 -17.90
C ALA A 269 -4.74 -8.60 -17.43
N ARG A 270 -5.56 -8.52 -16.38
CA ARG A 270 -6.33 -9.65 -15.91
C ARG A 270 -7.33 -10.12 -16.97
N THR A 271 -7.44 -11.44 -17.15
CA THR A 271 -8.42 -12.03 -18.09
C THR A 271 -9.86 -11.74 -17.65
N ALA A 272 -10.80 -11.75 -18.60
CA ALA A 272 -12.21 -11.54 -18.31
C ALA A 272 -12.78 -12.62 -17.37
N ASP A 273 -12.39 -13.88 -17.60
CA ASP A 273 -12.78 -15.03 -16.78
C ASP A 273 -12.28 -14.89 -15.33
N LEU A 274 -11.00 -14.54 -15.13
CA LEU A 274 -10.45 -14.31 -13.80
C LEU A 274 -11.08 -13.09 -13.11
N SER A 275 -11.33 -12.00 -13.85
CA SER A 275 -12.05 -10.83 -13.33
C SER A 275 -13.47 -11.20 -12.85
N SER A 276 -14.18 -12.05 -13.60
CA SER A 276 -15.49 -12.57 -13.19
C SER A 276 -15.43 -13.40 -11.90
N GLU A 277 -14.41 -14.25 -11.76
CA GLU A 277 -14.20 -15.06 -10.55
C GLU A 277 -13.83 -14.21 -9.33
N VAL A 278 -13.03 -13.14 -9.51
CA VAL A 278 -12.74 -12.16 -8.46
C VAL A 278 -14.00 -11.47 -7.98
N ALA A 279 -14.83 -10.97 -8.91
CA ALA A 279 -16.09 -10.31 -8.58
C ALA A 279 -17.06 -11.27 -7.87
N ARG A 280 -17.16 -12.53 -8.31
CA ARG A 280 -17.96 -13.56 -7.64
C ARG A 280 -17.44 -13.88 -6.25
N LEU A 281 -16.13 -14.01 -6.07
CA LEU A 281 -15.53 -14.22 -4.76
C LEU A 281 -15.85 -13.07 -3.78
N ARG A 282 -15.75 -11.82 -4.24
CA ARG A 282 -16.12 -10.63 -3.44
C ARG A 282 -17.59 -10.67 -3.01
N ALA A 283 -18.50 -10.97 -3.95
CA ALA A 283 -19.93 -11.09 -3.67
C ALA A 283 -20.24 -12.20 -2.66
N ASP A 284 -19.60 -13.37 -2.80
CA ASP A 284 -19.82 -14.50 -1.90
C ASP A 284 -19.30 -14.24 -0.48
N ILE A 285 -18.16 -13.54 -0.36
CA ILE A 285 -17.65 -13.10 0.96
C ILE A 285 -18.67 -12.15 1.59
N ASP A 286 -19.15 -11.15 0.83
CA ASP A 286 -20.11 -10.17 1.36
C ASP A 286 -21.42 -10.81 1.82
N HIS A 287 -22.00 -11.68 0.99
CA HIS A 287 -23.23 -12.40 1.34
C HIS A 287 -23.07 -13.22 2.62
N ARG A 288 -21.93 -13.92 2.79
CA ARG A 288 -21.65 -14.71 3.99
C ARG A 288 -21.44 -13.85 5.24
N LEU A 289 -20.92 -12.63 5.08
CA LEU A 289 -20.78 -11.70 6.20
C LEU A 289 -22.15 -11.23 6.72
N VAL A 290 -23.09 -10.94 5.82
CA VAL A 290 -24.48 -10.57 6.19
C VAL A 290 -25.18 -11.72 6.91
N VAL A 291 -25.03 -12.96 6.42
CA VAL A 291 -25.61 -14.15 7.08
C VAL A 291 -24.99 -14.41 8.46
N ALA A 292 -23.68 -14.18 8.60
CA ALA A 292 -22.98 -14.35 9.88
C ALA A 292 -23.37 -13.29 10.93
N GLN A 293 -23.77 -12.08 10.51
CA GLN A 293 -24.27 -11.05 11.42
C GLN A 293 -25.70 -11.31 11.92
N THR A 294 -26.51 -11.99 11.10
CA THR A 294 -27.92 -12.29 11.41
C THR A 294 -28.11 -13.60 12.18
N SER A 295 -27.14 -14.51 12.12
CA SER A 295 -27.15 -15.79 12.82
C SER A 295 -26.19 -15.73 14.02
N GLN A 296 -26.55 -16.26 15.20
CA GLN A 296 -25.64 -16.38 16.37
C GLN A 296 -24.44 -17.34 16.15
N ALA A 297 -24.12 -17.68 14.90
CA ALA A 297 -23.03 -18.57 14.55
C ALA A 297 -21.68 -17.82 14.54
N PRO A 298 -20.58 -18.46 14.97
CA PRO A 298 -19.29 -17.80 15.12
C PRO A 298 -18.74 -17.28 13.78
N SER A 299 -18.00 -16.16 13.84
CA SER A 299 -17.25 -15.48 12.76
C SER A 299 -16.27 -16.37 11.97
N ALA A 300 -16.12 -17.64 12.35
CA ALA A 300 -15.32 -18.65 11.67
C ALA A 300 -15.91 -19.12 10.32
N LEU A 301 -17.19 -18.87 10.03
CA LEU A 301 -17.87 -19.39 8.83
C LEU A 301 -17.25 -18.89 7.50
N PRO A 302 -17.05 -17.57 7.25
CA PRO A 302 -16.43 -17.09 6.01
C PRO A 302 -14.94 -17.48 5.90
N VAL A 303 -14.22 -17.44 7.03
CA VAL A 303 -12.78 -17.78 7.08
C VAL A 303 -12.56 -19.25 6.73
N HIS A 304 -13.31 -20.16 7.33
CA HIS A 304 -13.21 -21.59 7.04
C HIS A 304 -13.58 -21.92 5.59
N TRP A 305 -14.65 -21.28 5.08
CA TRP A 305 -15.06 -21.43 3.68
C TRP A 305 -13.95 -21.02 2.71
N LEU A 306 -13.30 -19.87 2.93
CA LEU A 306 -12.17 -19.42 2.11
C LEU A 306 -10.97 -20.37 2.15
N MET A 307 -10.67 -20.96 3.32
CA MET A 307 -9.62 -21.97 3.44
C MET A 307 -9.96 -23.22 2.62
N GLN A 308 -11.21 -23.67 2.68
CA GLN A 308 -11.67 -24.87 1.98
C GLN A 308 -11.74 -24.66 0.47
N GLU A 309 -12.40 -23.60 0.00
CA GLU A 309 -12.66 -23.37 -1.43
C GLU A 309 -11.46 -22.78 -2.16
N CYS A 310 -10.80 -21.79 -1.57
CA CYS A 310 -9.71 -21.04 -2.20
C CYS A 310 -8.31 -21.52 -1.81
N GLY A 311 -8.20 -22.46 -0.85
CA GLY A 311 -6.90 -22.97 -0.39
C GLY A 311 -6.06 -21.94 0.37
N LEU A 312 -6.69 -20.91 0.95
CA LEU A 312 -6.01 -19.91 1.76
C LEU A 312 -5.55 -20.49 3.10
N ASP A 313 -4.45 -19.96 3.64
CA ASP A 313 -4.14 -20.16 5.05
C ASP A 313 -5.13 -19.37 5.92
N GLN A 314 -5.26 -19.74 7.20
CA GLN A 314 -6.21 -19.12 8.12
C GLN A 314 -6.08 -17.59 8.14
N ARG A 315 -4.85 -17.08 8.05
CA ARG A 315 -4.54 -15.66 8.13
C ARG A 315 -4.86 -14.93 6.82
N GLY A 316 -4.57 -15.53 5.66
CA GLY A 316 -4.98 -14.98 4.37
C GLY A 316 -6.50 -14.90 4.27
N ALA A 317 -7.22 -15.92 4.76
CA ALA A 317 -8.68 -15.88 4.82
C ALA A 317 -9.22 -14.78 5.75
N GLN A 318 -8.63 -14.59 6.94
CA GLN A 318 -8.97 -13.47 7.83
C GLN A 318 -8.71 -12.11 7.19
N GLN A 319 -7.55 -11.92 6.56
CA GLN A 319 -7.19 -10.67 5.92
C GLN A 319 -8.08 -10.34 4.72
N ALA A 320 -8.52 -11.34 3.95
CA ALA A 320 -9.49 -11.16 2.87
C ALA A 320 -10.84 -10.67 3.42
N VAL A 321 -11.32 -11.26 4.50
CA VAL A 321 -12.57 -10.84 5.17
C VAL A 321 -12.46 -9.42 5.73
N GLU A 322 -11.39 -9.12 6.47
CA GLU A 322 -11.12 -7.78 7.01
C GLU A 322 -11.07 -6.73 5.90
N TYR A 323 -10.47 -7.07 4.76
CA TYR A 323 -10.37 -6.16 3.62
C TYR A 323 -11.74 -5.82 3.02
N ILE A 324 -12.59 -6.82 2.81
CA ILE A 324 -13.94 -6.63 2.28
C ILE A 324 -14.79 -5.82 3.25
N LEU A 325 -14.72 -6.11 4.55
CA LEU A 325 -15.43 -5.37 5.59
C LEU A 325 -15.01 -3.89 5.63
N ALA A 326 -13.70 -3.62 5.61
CA ALA A 326 -13.16 -2.26 5.65
C ALA A 326 -13.55 -1.42 4.43
N GLY A 327 -13.62 -2.03 3.24
CA GLY A 327 -14.10 -1.35 2.04
C GLY A 327 -15.61 -1.08 2.10
N LYS A 328 -16.40 -2.09 2.48
CA LYS A 328 -17.86 -1.97 2.59
C LYS A 328 -18.30 -0.94 3.63
N SER A 329 -17.61 -0.84 4.77
CA SER A 329 -17.98 0.14 5.81
C SER A 329 -17.88 1.59 5.34
N VAL A 330 -16.98 1.87 4.39
CA VAL A 330 -16.79 3.22 3.83
C VAL A 330 -17.69 3.46 2.63
N LEU A 331 -17.79 2.49 1.72
CA LEU A 331 -18.52 2.63 0.45
C LEU A 331 -20.00 2.27 0.53
N GLY A 332 -20.45 1.64 1.62
CA GLY A 332 -21.78 1.06 1.76
C GLY A 332 -21.98 -0.26 1.00
N ALA A 333 -21.18 -0.52 -0.03
CA ALA A 333 -21.24 -1.75 -0.83
C ALA A 333 -19.83 -2.27 -1.20
N VAL A 334 -19.77 -3.52 -1.65
CA VAL A 334 -18.55 -4.14 -2.19
C VAL A 334 -18.58 -4.03 -3.72
N PRO A 335 -17.57 -3.40 -4.35
CA PRO A 335 -17.50 -3.33 -5.81
C PRO A 335 -17.37 -4.72 -6.45
N THR A 336 -18.26 -4.99 -7.40
CA THR A 336 -18.38 -6.24 -8.17
C THR A 336 -18.72 -5.91 -9.64
N GLN A 337 -19.00 -6.93 -10.47
CA GLN A 337 -19.47 -6.72 -11.85
C GLN A 337 -20.98 -6.42 -11.94
N GLN A 338 -21.68 -6.40 -10.79
CA GLN A 338 -23.10 -6.07 -10.64
C GLN A 338 -23.29 -4.76 -9.86
N THR A 339 -22.28 -4.31 -9.12
CA THR A 339 -22.31 -3.07 -8.35
C THR A 339 -21.00 -2.33 -8.54
N ILE A 340 -21.05 -1.17 -9.18
CA ILE A 340 -19.89 -0.27 -9.34
C ILE A 340 -20.04 0.95 -8.45
N VAL A 341 -18.92 1.49 -7.98
CA VAL A 341 -18.90 2.61 -7.04
C VAL A 341 -18.00 3.72 -7.56
N ALA A 342 -18.52 4.94 -7.65
CA ALA A 342 -17.76 6.15 -7.86
C ALA A 342 -17.47 6.77 -6.50
N GLU A 343 -16.20 6.81 -6.12
CA GLU A 343 -15.73 7.40 -4.87
C GLU A 343 -15.00 8.71 -5.18
N ARG A 344 -15.35 9.80 -4.49
CA ARG A 344 -14.65 11.08 -4.64
C ARG A 344 -14.17 11.60 -3.28
N PHE A 345 -12.93 12.10 -3.24
CA PHE A 345 -12.33 12.67 -2.03
C PHE A 345 -11.33 13.77 -2.38
N PHE A 346 -10.99 14.62 -1.41
CA PHE A 346 -10.01 15.70 -1.58
C PHE A 346 -8.57 15.18 -1.49
N ASP A 347 -7.68 15.78 -2.28
CA ASP A 347 -6.22 15.62 -2.13
C ASP A 347 -5.61 16.76 -1.30
N GLU A 348 -4.33 16.63 -0.95
CA GLU A 348 -3.64 17.61 -0.10
C GLU A 348 -3.44 18.98 -0.78
N SER A 349 -3.50 19.02 -2.11
CA SER A 349 -3.39 20.25 -2.90
C SER A 349 -4.71 21.00 -3.04
N GLY A 350 -5.82 20.50 -2.48
CA GLY A 350 -7.16 21.08 -2.65
C GLY A 350 -7.89 20.64 -3.93
N GLY A 351 -7.23 19.79 -4.74
CA GLY A 351 -7.85 19.04 -5.82
C GLY A 351 -8.75 17.93 -5.28
N MET A 352 -9.40 17.21 -6.20
CA MET A 352 -10.15 16.01 -5.85
C MET A 352 -9.64 14.82 -6.67
N GLN A 353 -9.78 13.63 -6.10
CA GLN A 353 -9.57 12.38 -6.81
C GLN A 353 -10.93 11.71 -6.96
N LEU A 354 -11.21 11.26 -8.18
CA LEU A 354 -12.38 10.46 -8.50
C LEU A 354 -11.90 9.04 -8.85
N VAL A 355 -12.33 8.06 -8.07
CA VAL A 355 -12.04 6.64 -8.29
C VAL A 355 -13.32 5.91 -8.68
N LEU A 356 -13.31 5.24 -9.84
CA LEU A 356 -14.35 4.31 -10.25
C LEU A 356 -13.91 2.89 -9.92
N HIS A 357 -14.52 2.27 -8.92
CA HIS A 357 -14.30 0.88 -8.55
C HIS A 357 -15.08 -0.03 -9.52
N ALA A 358 -14.35 -0.68 -10.41
CA ALA A 358 -14.89 -1.39 -11.57
C ALA A 358 -14.03 -2.64 -11.86
N PRO A 359 -14.28 -3.80 -11.21
CA PRO A 359 -13.45 -5.01 -11.33
C PRO A 359 -13.73 -5.78 -12.64
N PHE A 360 -13.70 -5.11 -13.79
CA PHE A 360 -13.84 -5.70 -15.13
C PHE A 360 -12.51 -6.08 -15.77
N GLY A 361 -11.38 -5.63 -15.21
CA GLY A 361 -10.04 -5.87 -15.74
C GLY A 361 -9.48 -4.68 -16.52
N GLY A 362 -8.14 -4.65 -16.64
CA GLY A 362 -7.41 -3.47 -17.11
C GLY A 362 -7.73 -3.04 -18.54
N ARG A 363 -8.08 -3.97 -19.44
CA ARG A 363 -8.41 -3.65 -20.85
C ARG A 363 -9.71 -2.85 -20.99
N VAL A 364 -10.76 -3.25 -20.27
CA VAL A 364 -12.04 -2.54 -20.21
C VAL A 364 -11.87 -1.20 -19.49
N ASN A 365 -11.19 -1.20 -18.34
CA ASN A 365 -10.98 0.01 -17.55
C ASN A 365 -10.11 1.05 -18.27
N ARG A 366 -9.14 0.61 -19.08
CA ARG A 366 -8.33 1.50 -19.93
C ARG A 366 -9.16 2.16 -21.02
N ALA A 367 -10.03 1.41 -21.69
CA ALA A 367 -10.99 1.94 -22.66
C ALA A 367 -11.89 2.98 -22.00
N TRP A 368 -12.41 2.66 -20.82
CA TRP A 368 -13.34 3.53 -20.10
C TRP A 368 -12.65 4.81 -19.62
N GLY A 369 -11.47 4.70 -19.00
CA GLY A 369 -10.70 5.84 -18.52
C GLY A 369 -10.29 6.79 -19.65
N LEU A 370 -9.88 6.27 -20.83
CA LEU A 370 -9.56 7.10 -21.99
C LEU A 370 -10.79 7.80 -22.56
N ALA A 371 -11.91 7.10 -22.67
CA ALA A 371 -13.17 7.70 -23.15
C ALA A 371 -13.67 8.79 -22.19
N LEU A 372 -13.62 8.55 -20.88
CA LEU A 372 -13.94 9.56 -19.86
C LEU A 372 -13.01 10.75 -19.96
N ARG A 373 -11.69 10.54 -19.99
CA ARG A 373 -10.72 11.65 -20.12
C ARG A 373 -11.02 12.53 -21.33
N LYS A 374 -11.36 11.92 -22.48
CA LYS A 374 -11.72 12.70 -23.67
C LYS A 374 -13.00 13.50 -23.49
N ARG A 375 -14.03 12.94 -22.85
CA ARG A 375 -15.28 13.67 -22.55
C ARG A 375 -15.02 14.83 -21.59
N PHE A 376 -14.27 14.61 -20.52
CA PHE A 376 -13.89 15.69 -19.60
C PHE A 376 -13.09 16.80 -20.29
N CYS A 377 -12.14 16.45 -21.16
CA CYS A 377 -11.38 17.43 -21.93
C CYS A 377 -12.27 18.31 -22.82
N VAL A 378 -13.26 17.72 -23.50
CA VAL A 378 -14.21 18.47 -24.35
C VAL A 378 -15.15 19.34 -23.52
N THR A 379 -15.59 18.88 -22.35
CA THR A 379 -16.54 19.61 -21.51
C THR A 379 -15.89 20.73 -20.69
N PHE A 380 -14.66 20.54 -20.20
CA PHE A 380 -14.01 21.44 -19.25
C PHE A 380 -12.72 22.10 -19.77
N ASP A 381 -12.36 21.88 -21.04
CA ASP A 381 -11.17 22.42 -21.72
C ASP A 381 -9.87 22.20 -20.95
N PHE A 382 -9.71 21.02 -20.35
CA PHE A 382 -8.55 20.65 -19.54
C PHE A 382 -8.20 19.17 -19.66
N GLU A 383 -6.91 18.84 -19.75
CA GLU A 383 -6.44 17.45 -19.77
C GLU A 383 -6.26 16.89 -18.35
N LEU A 384 -7.05 15.88 -18.02
CA LEU A 384 -6.99 15.23 -16.71
C LEU A 384 -5.90 14.16 -16.65
N GLN A 385 -5.16 14.11 -15.54
CA GLN A 385 -4.34 12.95 -15.19
C GLN A 385 -5.25 11.75 -14.91
N ALA A 386 -4.93 10.59 -15.49
CA ALA A 386 -5.76 9.40 -15.36
C ALA A 386 -4.94 8.11 -15.31
N ALA A 387 -5.39 7.14 -14.52
CA ALA A 387 -4.85 5.78 -14.52
C ALA A 387 -5.96 4.74 -14.51
N ALA A 388 -5.70 3.57 -15.09
CA ALA A 388 -6.60 2.43 -15.11
C ALA A 388 -5.88 1.15 -14.70
N THR A 389 -6.44 0.46 -13.70
CA THR A 389 -5.97 -0.82 -13.16
C THR A 389 -7.01 -1.91 -13.42
N ASP A 390 -6.72 -3.16 -13.03
CA ASP A 390 -7.71 -4.24 -13.10
C ASP A 390 -8.92 -4.04 -12.17
N GLU A 391 -8.77 -3.22 -11.13
CA GLU A 391 -9.77 -2.95 -10.10
C GLU A 391 -10.60 -1.69 -10.34
N GLY A 392 -10.09 -0.74 -11.12
CA GLY A 392 -10.78 0.52 -11.34
C GLY A 392 -9.96 1.59 -12.04
N ILE A 393 -10.55 2.79 -12.09
CA ILE A 393 -10.03 3.97 -12.80
C ILE A 393 -9.86 5.09 -11.78
N VAL A 394 -8.78 5.87 -11.88
CA VAL A 394 -8.62 7.12 -11.13
C VAL A 394 -8.49 8.30 -12.08
N LEU A 395 -9.21 9.37 -11.78
CA LEU A 395 -9.18 10.66 -12.47
C LEU A 395 -8.84 11.75 -11.44
N SER A 396 -7.77 12.51 -11.68
CA SER A 396 -7.41 13.63 -10.82
C SER A 396 -8.10 14.92 -11.29
N LEU A 397 -9.06 15.40 -10.51
CA LEU A 397 -9.90 16.56 -10.79
C LEU A 397 -9.25 17.85 -10.25
N GLY A 398 -9.05 18.82 -11.14
CA GLY A 398 -8.69 20.20 -10.79
C GLY A 398 -9.83 20.99 -10.12
N GLU A 399 -9.58 22.27 -9.81
CA GLU A 399 -10.51 23.13 -9.08
C GLU A 399 -11.80 23.44 -9.86
N LYS A 400 -11.70 23.60 -11.18
CA LYS A 400 -12.83 23.94 -12.06
C LYS A 400 -13.80 22.79 -12.34
N HIS A 401 -13.47 21.57 -11.92
CA HIS A 401 -14.30 20.40 -12.16
C HIS A 401 -15.26 20.19 -10.99
N SER A 402 -16.48 20.70 -11.12
CA SER A 402 -17.58 20.42 -10.20
C SER A 402 -18.76 19.84 -10.99
N PHE A 403 -19.29 18.74 -10.50
CA PHE A 403 -20.45 18.05 -11.06
C PHE A 403 -21.00 17.07 -10.01
N PRO A 404 -22.28 16.69 -10.11
CA PRO A 404 -22.86 15.66 -9.26
C PRO A 404 -22.20 14.30 -9.54
N LEU A 405 -21.71 13.64 -8.50
CA LEU A 405 -20.86 12.46 -8.66
C LEU A 405 -21.55 11.31 -9.42
N ASP A 406 -22.86 11.16 -9.25
CA ASP A 406 -23.70 10.15 -9.91
C ASP A 406 -23.77 10.32 -11.44
N THR A 407 -23.60 11.54 -11.96
CA THR A 407 -23.67 11.77 -13.42
C THR A 407 -22.50 11.15 -14.17
N VAL A 408 -21.40 10.81 -13.48
CA VAL A 408 -20.21 10.21 -14.10
C VAL A 408 -20.53 8.92 -14.89
N PHE A 409 -21.51 8.15 -14.42
CA PHE A 409 -21.93 6.91 -15.08
C PHE A 409 -22.67 7.15 -16.40
N ALA A 410 -23.21 8.36 -16.60
CA ALA A 410 -23.96 8.76 -17.79
C ALA A 410 -23.13 9.55 -18.82
N PHE A 411 -21.85 9.84 -18.53
CA PHE A 411 -20.99 10.65 -19.41
C PHE A 411 -20.64 9.96 -20.74
N LEU A 412 -20.80 8.64 -20.83
CA LEU A 412 -20.54 7.87 -22.03
C LEU A 412 -21.82 7.20 -22.52
N ASN A 413 -22.05 7.31 -23.83
CA ASN A 413 -23.14 6.63 -24.50
C ASN A 413 -22.59 5.50 -25.38
N PRO A 414 -23.09 4.25 -25.27
CA PRO A 414 -22.64 3.11 -26.06
C PRO A 414 -22.59 3.39 -27.57
N LYS A 415 -23.60 4.11 -28.11
CA LYS A 415 -23.71 4.40 -29.54
C LYS A 415 -22.59 5.30 -30.08
N THR A 416 -22.06 6.18 -29.22
CA THR A 416 -20.99 7.12 -29.59
C THR A 416 -19.60 6.69 -29.11
N LEU A 417 -19.52 5.60 -28.32
CA LEU A 417 -18.31 5.19 -27.63
C LEU A 417 -17.15 4.93 -28.59
N ARG A 418 -17.40 4.23 -29.69
CA ARG A 418 -16.37 3.92 -30.70
C ARG A 418 -15.74 5.20 -31.26
N GLU A 419 -16.55 6.20 -31.59
CA GLU A 419 -16.06 7.47 -32.15
C GLU A 419 -15.23 8.25 -31.13
N VAL A 420 -15.75 8.38 -29.90
CA VAL A 420 -15.06 9.04 -28.78
C VAL A 420 -13.72 8.38 -28.49
N LEU A 421 -13.70 7.05 -28.36
CA LEU A 421 -12.49 6.31 -28.03
C LEU A 421 -11.48 6.33 -29.17
N THR A 422 -11.95 6.30 -30.42
CA THR A 422 -11.06 6.45 -31.59
C THR A 422 -10.37 7.82 -31.59
N GLN A 423 -11.08 8.90 -31.24
CA GLN A 423 -10.45 10.21 -31.11
C GLN A 423 -9.53 10.30 -29.89
N ALA A 424 -9.91 9.68 -28.77
CA ALA A 424 -9.11 9.65 -27.55
C ALA A 424 -7.78 8.93 -27.74
N VAL A 425 -7.78 7.82 -28.47
CA VAL A 425 -6.58 6.99 -28.62
C VAL A 425 -5.52 7.62 -29.50
N LEU A 426 -5.88 8.47 -30.46
CA LEU A 426 -4.91 9.19 -31.30
C LEU A 426 -4.00 10.12 -30.48
N GLN A 427 -4.50 10.62 -29.34
CA GLN A 427 -3.74 11.45 -28.41
C GLN A 427 -3.11 10.62 -27.28
N ALA A 428 -3.31 9.30 -27.26
CA ALA A 428 -2.78 8.43 -26.22
C ALA A 428 -1.37 7.93 -26.56
N PRO A 429 -0.48 7.78 -25.57
CA PRO A 429 0.93 7.39 -25.81
C PRO A 429 1.07 6.02 -26.48
N MET A 430 0.11 5.13 -26.21
CA MET A 430 0.06 3.78 -26.77
C MET A 430 -0.08 3.75 -28.29
N PHE A 431 -0.71 4.76 -28.91
CA PHE A 431 -0.98 4.77 -30.34
C PHE A 431 0.30 4.78 -31.17
N MET A 432 1.28 5.62 -30.82
CA MET A 432 2.56 5.68 -31.51
C MET A 432 3.35 4.37 -31.42
N THR A 433 3.26 3.71 -30.26
CA THR A 433 3.89 2.40 -30.05
C THR A 433 3.26 1.33 -30.94
N ARG A 434 1.92 1.26 -30.95
CA ARG A 434 1.15 0.30 -31.76
C ARG A 434 1.29 0.57 -33.26
N TRP A 435 1.28 1.84 -33.68
CA TRP A 435 1.56 2.27 -35.05
C TRP A 435 2.90 1.73 -35.55
N ARG A 436 3.96 1.92 -34.76
CA ARG A 436 5.30 1.41 -35.11
C ARG A 436 5.31 -0.12 -35.21
N TRP A 437 4.61 -0.83 -34.32
CA TRP A 437 4.51 -2.29 -34.37
C TRP A 437 3.81 -2.76 -35.64
N ASN A 438 2.63 -2.21 -35.95
CA ASN A 438 1.85 -2.56 -37.15
C ASN A 438 2.61 -2.21 -38.43
N ALA A 439 3.22 -1.02 -38.50
CA ALA A 439 4.03 -0.60 -39.64
C ALA A 439 5.25 -1.53 -39.85
N THR A 440 5.86 -2.01 -38.76
CA THR A 440 6.97 -2.96 -38.85
C THR A 440 6.49 -4.35 -39.28
N ARG A 441 5.39 -4.86 -38.70
CA ARG A 441 4.80 -6.16 -39.05
C ARG A 441 4.30 -6.21 -40.49
N ALA A 442 3.76 -5.09 -40.99
CA ALA A 442 3.34 -4.94 -42.38
C ALA A 442 4.49 -4.69 -43.38
N LEU A 443 5.74 -4.70 -42.92
CA LEU A 443 6.95 -4.43 -43.72
C LEU A 443 7.06 -3.00 -44.27
N ALA A 444 6.21 -2.07 -43.82
CA ALA A 444 6.30 -0.64 -44.14
C ALA A 444 7.56 -0.03 -43.53
N LEU A 445 7.91 -0.47 -42.32
CA LEU A 445 9.18 -0.21 -41.66
C LEU A 445 10.01 -1.49 -41.61
N LEU A 446 11.30 -1.37 -41.90
CA LEU A 446 12.21 -2.51 -41.90
C LEU A 446 12.99 -2.61 -40.59
N ARG A 447 13.07 -3.83 -40.05
CA ARG A 447 13.90 -4.15 -38.88
C ARG A 447 15.38 -4.16 -39.22
N PHE A 448 15.72 -4.55 -40.45
CA PHE A 448 17.09 -4.64 -40.94
C PHE A 448 17.28 -3.91 -42.28
N VAL A 449 18.40 -3.22 -42.41
CA VAL A 449 18.83 -2.55 -43.65
C VAL A 449 20.31 -2.84 -43.86
N SER A 450 20.69 -3.26 -45.07
CA SER A 450 22.09 -3.59 -45.43
C SER A 450 22.76 -4.56 -44.46
N GLY A 451 22.00 -5.56 -43.97
CA GLY A 451 22.49 -6.58 -43.02
C GLY A 451 22.64 -6.11 -41.57
N LYS A 452 22.30 -4.86 -41.25
CA LYS A 452 22.36 -4.30 -39.89
C LYS A 452 20.96 -4.04 -39.34
N ARG A 453 20.75 -4.26 -38.04
CA ARG A 453 19.50 -3.89 -37.36
C ARG A 453 19.38 -2.38 -37.34
N VAL A 454 18.19 -1.86 -37.65
CA VAL A 454 17.92 -0.42 -37.59
C VAL A 454 17.81 -0.01 -36.13
N PRO A 455 18.58 1.00 -35.67
CA PRO A 455 18.49 1.50 -34.29
C PRO A 455 17.06 1.96 -33.94
N PRO A 456 16.56 1.70 -32.71
CA PRO A 456 15.20 2.07 -32.30
C PRO A 456 14.86 3.56 -32.51
N GLN A 457 15.79 4.46 -32.22
CA GLN A 457 15.63 5.91 -32.42
C GLN A 457 15.31 6.25 -33.88
N ILE A 458 16.04 5.63 -34.81
CA ILE A 458 15.81 5.79 -36.25
C ILE A 458 14.50 5.12 -36.67
N GLN A 459 14.09 4.02 -36.03
CA GLN A 459 12.78 3.43 -36.26
C GLN A 459 11.64 4.36 -35.81
N ARG A 460 11.77 5.06 -34.67
CA ARG A 460 10.79 6.05 -34.17
C ARG A 460 10.62 7.19 -35.18
N MET A 461 11.72 7.83 -35.56
CA MET A 461 11.71 8.92 -36.56
C MET A 461 11.08 8.48 -37.89
N ARG A 462 11.41 7.29 -38.38
CA ARG A 462 10.80 6.76 -39.62
C ARG A 462 9.33 6.40 -39.47
N ALA A 463 8.91 5.97 -38.28
CA ALA A 463 7.50 5.68 -38.01
C ALA A 463 6.68 6.98 -38.00
N GLU A 464 7.22 8.06 -37.43
CA GLU A 464 6.63 9.41 -37.46
C GLU A 464 6.57 10.00 -38.88
N ASP A 465 7.67 9.88 -39.66
CA ASP A 465 7.70 10.27 -41.08
C ASP A 465 6.61 9.52 -41.87
N LEU A 466 6.43 8.22 -41.62
CA LEU A 466 5.41 7.40 -42.26
C LEU A 466 4.00 7.79 -41.80
N LEU A 467 3.82 8.08 -40.51
CA LEU A 467 2.52 8.52 -39.97
C LEU A 467 2.10 9.84 -40.60
N SER A 468 3.01 10.80 -40.70
CA SER A 468 2.79 12.08 -41.37
C SER A 468 2.29 11.92 -42.81
N ALA A 469 2.82 10.91 -43.52
CA ALA A 469 2.47 10.66 -44.91
C ALA A 469 1.13 9.93 -45.09
N VAL A 470 0.83 8.96 -44.21
CA VAL A 470 -0.34 8.08 -44.33
C VAL A 470 -1.55 8.60 -43.57
N PHE A 471 -1.33 9.23 -42.42
CA PHE A 471 -2.36 9.71 -41.51
C PHE A 471 -1.93 11.05 -40.87
N PRO A 472 -1.86 12.14 -41.67
CA PRO A 472 -1.39 13.45 -41.20
C PRO A 472 -2.21 14.01 -40.03
N ASP A 473 -3.52 13.79 -40.01
CA ASP A 473 -4.42 14.26 -38.95
C ASP A 473 -4.08 13.69 -37.56
N ALA A 474 -3.42 12.53 -37.48
CA ALA A 474 -3.04 11.91 -36.20
C ALA A 474 -1.99 12.73 -35.43
N ILE A 475 -1.11 13.45 -36.14
CA ILE A 475 -0.05 14.29 -35.55
C ILE A 475 -0.33 15.79 -35.67
N ALA A 476 -1.46 16.16 -36.27
CA ALA A 476 -1.82 17.55 -36.44
C ALA A 476 -2.09 18.24 -35.10
N CYS A 477 -1.61 19.49 -34.98
CA CYS A 477 -1.83 20.33 -33.81
C CYS A 477 -3.34 20.48 -33.52
N GLN A 478 -3.71 20.40 -32.25
CA GLN A 478 -5.10 20.52 -31.80
C GLN A 478 -5.71 21.88 -32.18
N ASP A 479 -4.91 22.94 -32.18
CA ASP A 479 -5.35 24.30 -32.54
C ASP A 479 -5.84 24.43 -33.99
N ASN A 480 -5.43 23.50 -34.87
CA ASN A 480 -5.89 23.47 -36.26
C ASN A 480 -7.28 22.83 -36.44
N PHE A 481 -7.89 22.31 -35.38
CA PHE A 481 -9.20 21.68 -35.41
C PHE A 481 -10.32 22.60 -34.89
N GLN A 482 -10.45 23.79 -35.50
CA GLN A 482 -11.52 24.76 -35.25
C GLN A 482 -12.44 24.94 -36.48
N GLY A 483 -13.66 25.43 -36.29
CA GLY A 483 -14.60 25.72 -37.39
C GLY A 483 -15.16 24.46 -38.06
N GLU A 484 -15.01 24.33 -39.39
CA GLU A 484 -15.54 23.18 -40.17
C GLU A 484 -14.77 21.86 -39.93
N ARG A 485 -13.58 21.91 -39.31
CA ARG A 485 -12.70 20.76 -39.11
C ARG A 485 -12.58 20.41 -37.62
N THR A 486 -13.68 20.00 -37.01
CA THR A 486 -13.77 19.72 -35.56
C THR A 486 -13.23 18.34 -35.13
N VAL A 487 -13.04 17.41 -36.07
CA VAL A 487 -12.69 16.01 -35.77
C VAL A 487 -11.57 15.53 -36.69
N ARG A 488 -10.63 14.72 -36.17
CA ARG A 488 -9.57 14.10 -36.96
C ARG A 488 -10.17 13.10 -37.94
N GLN A 489 -9.89 13.27 -39.23
CA GLN A 489 -10.38 12.38 -40.27
C GLN A 489 -9.50 11.14 -40.36
N ILE A 490 -10.10 9.96 -40.21
CA ILE A 490 -9.38 8.70 -40.30
C ILE A 490 -9.25 8.33 -41.79
N PRO A 491 -8.04 8.15 -42.33
CA PRO A 491 -7.86 7.76 -43.72
C PRO A 491 -8.32 6.32 -43.95
N ASP A 492 -8.87 6.06 -45.14
CA ASP A 492 -9.15 4.70 -45.62
C ASP A 492 -7.85 4.02 -46.06
N HIS A 493 -6.98 3.73 -45.09
CA HIS A 493 -5.68 3.11 -45.31
C HIS A 493 -5.50 1.90 -44.38
N PRO A 494 -5.06 0.71 -44.89
CA PRO A 494 -4.96 -0.50 -44.09
C PRO A 494 -4.15 -0.36 -42.79
N LEU A 495 -3.00 0.32 -42.81
CA LEU A 495 -2.19 0.56 -41.60
C LEU A 495 -2.90 1.41 -40.54
N ALA A 496 -3.66 2.43 -40.95
CA ALA A 496 -4.36 3.30 -40.02
C ALA A 496 -5.52 2.55 -39.36
N GLN A 497 -6.31 1.85 -40.17
CA GLN A 497 -7.42 1.00 -39.70
C GLN A 497 -6.93 -0.14 -38.79
N GLU A 498 -5.86 -0.82 -39.18
CA GLU A 498 -5.22 -1.87 -38.37
C GLU A 498 -4.75 -1.32 -37.02
N THR A 499 -4.08 -0.16 -37.01
CA THR A 499 -3.59 0.45 -35.77
C THR A 499 -4.72 0.88 -34.86
N ILE A 500 -5.78 1.47 -35.40
CA ILE A 500 -6.96 1.81 -34.61
C ILE A 500 -7.61 0.53 -34.06
N ARG A 501 -7.77 -0.52 -34.88
CA ARG A 501 -8.33 -1.80 -34.41
C ARG A 501 -7.48 -2.41 -33.30
N ASP A 502 -6.17 -2.52 -33.49
CA ASP A 502 -5.20 -3.04 -32.51
C ASP A 502 -5.30 -2.26 -31.18
N CYS A 503 -5.35 -0.94 -31.23
CA CYS A 503 -5.57 -0.13 -30.04
C CYS A 503 -6.93 -0.38 -29.36
N LEU A 504 -8.03 -0.45 -30.12
CA LEU A 504 -9.40 -0.60 -29.59
C LEU A 504 -9.70 -2.01 -29.08
N THR A 505 -8.99 -3.02 -29.57
CA THR A 505 -9.33 -4.43 -29.34
C THR A 505 -8.22 -5.25 -28.70
N GLU A 506 -6.93 -4.97 -28.90
CA GLU A 506 -5.84 -5.72 -28.24
C GLU A 506 -5.38 -4.98 -26.99
N ALA A 507 -5.01 -3.69 -27.13
CA ALA A 507 -4.60 -2.86 -26.01
C ALA A 507 -5.76 -2.53 -25.07
N MET A 508 -6.98 -2.54 -25.60
CA MET A 508 -8.22 -2.23 -24.89
C MET A 508 -9.26 -3.30 -25.20
N ASP A 509 -10.45 -3.16 -24.61
CA ASP A 509 -11.60 -4.01 -24.92
C ASP A 509 -12.84 -3.12 -25.13
N LEU A 510 -13.00 -2.64 -26.37
CA LEU A 510 -14.15 -1.81 -26.77
C LEU A 510 -15.47 -2.57 -26.65
N ASP A 511 -15.50 -3.85 -27.03
CA ASP A 511 -16.73 -4.64 -27.03
C ASP A 511 -17.16 -4.95 -25.59
N GLY A 512 -16.20 -5.28 -24.71
CA GLY A 512 -16.42 -5.43 -23.27
C GLY A 512 -16.92 -4.14 -22.62
N LEU A 513 -16.34 -2.98 -22.95
CA LEU A 513 -16.82 -1.69 -22.43
C LEU A 513 -18.23 -1.36 -22.95
N THR A 514 -18.52 -1.61 -24.23
CA THR A 514 -19.86 -1.42 -24.79
C THR A 514 -20.89 -2.21 -23.99
N ALA A 515 -20.61 -3.50 -23.72
CA ALA A 515 -21.49 -4.35 -22.93
C ALA A 515 -21.65 -3.87 -21.47
N VAL A 516 -20.61 -3.30 -20.86
CA VAL A 516 -20.71 -2.69 -19.52
C VAL A 516 -21.63 -1.48 -19.53
N LEU A 517 -21.47 -0.56 -20.49
CA LEU A 517 -22.30 0.64 -20.59
C LEU A 517 -23.77 0.31 -20.89
N GLU A 518 -24.05 -0.67 -21.75
CA GLU A 518 -25.42 -1.15 -22.01
C GLU A 518 -26.07 -1.75 -20.75
N ARG A 519 -25.28 -2.43 -19.91
CA ARG A 519 -25.74 -2.95 -18.61
C ARG A 519 -25.98 -1.86 -17.57
N ILE A 520 -25.23 -0.75 -17.63
CA ILE A 520 -25.50 0.44 -16.82
C ILE A 520 -26.80 1.11 -17.29
N GLU A 521 -26.96 1.33 -18.61
CA GLU A 521 -28.14 1.98 -19.20
C GLU A 521 -29.45 1.19 -18.94
N SER A 522 -29.37 -0.14 -18.94
CA SER A 522 -30.50 -1.02 -18.60
C SER A 522 -30.76 -1.19 -17.10
N GLY A 523 -29.92 -0.66 -16.22
CA GLY A 523 -30.01 -0.81 -14.76
C GLY A 523 -29.61 -2.20 -14.24
N ALA A 524 -29.00 -3.05 -15.08
CA ALA A 524 -28.48 -4.36 -14.68
C ALA A 524 -27.21 -4.27 -13.83
N ILE A 525 -26.52 -3.14 -13.86
CA ILE A 525 -25.44 -2.78 -12.93
C ILE A 525 -25.95 -1.68 -12.00
N THR A 526 -25.87 -1.92 -10.70
CA THR A 526 -26.12 -0.91 -9.68
C THR A 526 -24.94 0.06 -9.61
N CYS A 527 -25.23 1.36 -9.71
CA CYS A 527 -24.23 2.42 -9.64
C CYS A 527 -24.39 3.22 -8.35
N LEU A 528 -23.32 3.33 -7.56
CA LEU A 528 -23.30 4.11 -6.32
C LEU A 528 -22.30 5.24 -6.41
N ALA A 529 -22.66 6.41 -5.89
CA ALA A 529 -21.79 7.58 -5.80
C ALA A 529 -21.57 7.93 -4.31
N VAL A 530 -20.32 7.98 -3.88
CA VAL A 530 -19.94 8.20 -2.48
C VAL A 530 -18.84 9.25 -2.39
N ASP A 531 -19.16 10.39 -1.76
CA ASP A 531 -18.15 11.36 -1.34
C ASP A 531 -17.56 10.92 0.01
N THR A 532 -16.24 10.86 0.11
CA THR A 532 -15.53 10.42 1.31
C THR A 532 -14.50 11.47 1.73
N PRO A 533 -14.24 11.65 3.03
CA PRO A 533 -13.19 12.55 3.49
C PRO A 533 -11.78 12.00 3.23
N MET A 534 -11.66 10.69 3.01
CA MET A 534 -10.39 10.01 2.78
C MET A 534 -10.60 8.76 1.93
N PRO A 535 -9.58 8.31 1.17
CA PRO A 535 -9.70 7.15 0.31
C PRO A 535 -10.08 5.87 1.08
N SER A 536 -11.00 5.09 0.51
CA SER A 536 -11.40 3.78 1.00
C SER A 536 -10.28 2.74 0.89
N ALA A 537 -10.48 1.59 1.55
CA ALA A 537 -9.49 0.52 1.50
C ALA A 537 -9.20 0.01 0.08
N PHE A 538 -10.20 0.04 -0.82
CA PHE A 538 -10.10 -0.40 -2.22
C PHE A 538 -9.34 0.62 -3.11
N CYS A 539 -9.27 1.89 -2.71
CA CYS A 539 -8.51 2.92 -3.45
C CYS A 539 -6.99 2.73 -3.39
N HIS A 540 -6.48 2.02 -2.38
CA HIS A 540 -5.05 2.00 -2.08
C HIS A 540 -4.17 1.44 -3.21
N GLU A 541 -4.62 0.42 -3.94
CA GLU A 541 -3.86 -0.11 -5.08
C GLU A 541 -4.03 0.78 -6.32
N ILE A 542 -5.22 1.34 -6.53
CA ILE A 542 -5.54 2.21 -7.67
C ILE A 542 -4.73 3.52 -7.60
N LEU A 543 -4.61 4.12 -6.42
CA LEU A 543 -3.82 5.35 -6.21
C LEU A 543 -2.30 5.11 -6.33
N ASN A 544 -1.84 3.90 -5.98
CA ASN A 544 -0.45 3.47 -6.14
C ASN A 544 -0.21 2.71 -7.46
N ALA A 545 -0.99 3.03 -8.49
CA ALA A 545 -0.88 2.38 -9.78
C ALA A 545 0.57 2.37 -10.31
N ASN A 546 0.94 1.25 -10.93
CA ASN A 546 2.23 1.09 -11.60
C ASN A 546 2.32 2.00 -12.84
N PRO A 547 3.52 2.37 -13.29
CA PRO A 547 3.70 3.31 -14.40
C PRO A 547 2.96 2.94 -15.70
N TYR A 548 2.81 1.64 -16.01
CA TYR A 548 2.11 1.16 -17.20
C TYR A 548 0.58 1.31 -17.15
N ALA A 549 0.02 1.67 -15.99
CA ALA A 549 -1.42 1.85 -15.80
C ALA A 549 -1.87 3.30 -16.09
N PHE A 550 -0.94 4.26 -16.18
CA PHE A 550 -1.26 5.64 -16.53
C PHE A 550 -1.72 5.74 -18.00
N LEU A 551 -2.69 6.60 -18.24
CA LEU A 551 -3.28 6.80 -19.56
C LEU A 551 -2.65 8.00 -20.30
N ASP A 552 -1.90 8.83 -19.59
CA ASP A 552 -1.26 10.07 -20.03
C ASP A 552 0.25 10.07 -19.74
N ASP A 553 0.99 10.98 -20.36
CA ASP A 553 2.47 11.03 -20.34
C ASP A 553 3.07 11.81 -19.16
N ALA A 554 2.30 12.22 -18.14
CA ALA A 554 2.86 13.00 -17.04
C ALA A 554 3.93 12.21 -16.22
N PRO A 555 5.04 12.84 -15.80
CA PRO A 555 6.05 12.22 -14.93
C PRO A 555 5.47 11.66 -13.63
N LEU A 556 6.14 10.69 -13.00
CA LEU A 556 5.66 10.03 -11.79
C LEU A 556 5.63 10.96 -10.57
N GLU A 557 6.57 11.91 -10.52
CA GLU A 557 6.76 12.89 -9.45
C GLU A 557 5.64 13.94 -9.42
N GLU A 558 5.03 14.22 -10.57
CA GLU A 558 3.99 15.23 -10.75
C GLU A 558 2.56 14.66 -10.60
N ARG A 559 2.46 13.37 -10.20
CA ARG A 559 1.17 12.67 -10.09
C ARG A 559 0.45 13.03 -8.80
N ARG A 560 -0.69 13.73 -8.92
CA ARG A 560 -1.54 14.09 -7.76
C ARG A 560 -2.09 12.86 -7.04
N ALA A 561 -2.40 11.78 -7.75
CA ALA A 561 -2.88 10.53 -7.15
C ALA A 561 -1.89 9.90 -6.15
N ARG A 562 -0.57 10.05 -6.36
CA ARG A 562 0.46 9.54 -5.44
C ARG A 562 0.73 10.44 -4.25
N ALA A 563 0.34 11.71 -4.33
CA ALA A 563 0.41 12.66 -3.22
C ALA A 563 -0.69 12.43 -2.18
N VAL A 564 -1.64 11.54 -2.44
CA VAL A 564 -2.71 11.19 -1.49
C VAL A 564 -2.12 10.32 -0.37
N GLU A 565 -2.13 10.84 0.85
CA GLU A 565 -1.72 10.06 2.02
C GLU A 565 -2.69 8.90 2.30
N MET A 566 -2.16 7.68 2.40
CA MET A 566 -2.93 6.49 2.76
C MET A 566 -2.79 6.14 4.24
N ARG A 567 -3.90 6.09 4.97
CA ARG A 567 -3.93 5.57 6.35
C ARG A 567 -4.27 4.07 6.32
N ARG A 568 -3.46 3.24 6.99
CA ARG A 568 -3.63 1.77 6.93
C ARG A 568 -4.57 1.18 7.99
N THR A 569 -4.95 1.92 9.03
CA THR A 569 -5.81 1.41 10.12
C THR A 569 -6.58 2.56 10.77
N LEU A 570 -7.91 2.44 10.80
CA LEU A 570 -8.80 3.28 11.60
C LEU A 570 -9.60 2.37 12.54
N PRO A 571 -9.81 2.77 13.80
CA PRO A 571 -10.57 1.99 14.76
C PRO A 571 -11.98 1.66 14.23
N PRO A 572 -12.50 0.45 14.47
CA PRO A 572 -13.85 0.03 14.03
C PRO A 572 -14.97 0.92 14.57
N GLU A 573 -14.78 1.51 15.75
CA GLU A 573 -15.70 2.46 16.39
C GLU A 573 -15.90 3.75 15.57
N LEU A 574 -14.89 4.13 14.77
CA LEU A 574 -14.94 5.28 13.87
C LEU A 574 -15.40 4.89 12.46
N ALA A 575 -15.34 3.60 12.08
CA ALA A 575 -15.59 3.11 10.73
C ALA A 575 -17.03 3.38 10.22
N GLY A 576 -18.03 3.39 11.11
CA GLY A 576 -19.44 3.63 10.75
C GLY A 576 -19.83 5.10 10.59
N GLN A 577 -18.98 6.05 11.02
CA GLN A 577 -19.21 7.49 10.92
C GLN A 577 -18.38 8.16 9.80
N MET A 578 -17.58 7.38 9.07
CA MET A 578 -16.48 7.85 8.22
C MET A 578 -16.86 8.54 6.91
N GLY A 579 -18.12 8.55 6.51
CA GLY A 579 -18.56 9.37 5.37
C GLY A 579 -18.84 10.84 5.77
N ALA A 580 -19.10 11.11 7.05
CA ALA A 580 -19.59 12.40 7.49
C ALA A 580 -18.45 13.31 7.98
N LEU A 581 -18.57 14.60 7.67
CA LEU A 581 -17.69 15.63 8.20
C LEU A 581 -17.87 15.77 9.71
N ASP A 582 -16.80 16.12 10.42
CA ASP A 582 -16.89 16.42 11.85
C ASP A 582 -17.72 17.68 12.08
N GLN A 583 -18.80 17.58 12.86
CA GLN A 583 -19.71 18.70 13.08
C GLN A 583 -18.99 19.91 13.67
N SER A 584 -18.08 19.68 14.63
CA SER A 584 -17.34 20.78 15.24
C SER A 584 -16.27 21.40 14.32
N ALA A 585 -15.86 20.71 13.25
CA ALA A 585 -15.01 21.27 12.21
C ALA A 585 -15.84 22.10 11.23
N ILE A 586 -17.08 21.68 10.93
CA ILE A 586 -18.05 22.52 10.21
C ILE A 586 -18.26 23.82 10.98
N ASP A 587 -18.64 23.73 12.26
CA ASP A 587 -18.97 24.90 13.08
C ASP A 587 -17.80 25.90 13.15
N GLN A 588 -16.57 25.40 13.38
CA GLN A 588 -15.37 26.24 13.40
C GLN A 588 -15.14 26.95 12.06
N VAL A 589 -15.26 26.26 10.93
CA VAL A 589 -15.03 26.90 9.62
C VAL A 589 -16.13 27.91 9.32
N VAL A 590 -17.39 27.62 9.67
CA VAL A 590 -18.50 28.54 9.48
C VAL A 590 -18.29 29.83 10.27
N GLU A 591 -17.85 29.71 11.52
CA GLU A 591 -17.51 30.87 12.36
C GLU A 591 -16.32 31.66 11.78
N GLU A 592 -15.25 30.98 11.35
CA GLU A 592 -14.05 31.62 10.79
C GLU A 592 -14.23 32.17 9.36
N SER A 593 -15.23 31.71 8.61
CA SER A 593 -15.55 32.17 7.26
C SER A 593 -16.53 33.34 7.24
N TRP A 594 -17.28 33.56 8.32
CA TRP A 594 -18.18 34.70 8.42
C TRP A 594 -17.36 36.01 8.50
N PRO A 595 -17.75 37.08 7.77
CA PRO A 595 -17.03 38.35 7.83
C PRO A 595 -16.94 38.89 9.27
N VAL A 596 -15.73 39.17 9.72
CA VAL A 596 -15.49 39.80 11.03
C VAL A 596 -15.63 41.31 10.86
N VAL A 597 -16.57 41.91 11.59
CA VAL A 597 -16.87 43.34 11.49
C VAL A 597 -16.55 44.03 12.81
N ARG A 598 -15.46 44.80 12.86
CA ARG A 598 -15.03 45.54 14.07
C ARG A 598 -15.21 47.05 13.96
N ASP A 599 -15.30 47.57 12.74
CA ASP A 599 -15.49 48.99 12.44
C ASP A 599 -16.37 49.18 11.20
N ALA A 600 -16.64 50.45 10.86
CA ALA A 600 -17.45 50.82 9.70
C ALA A 600 -16.83 50.40 8.35
N GLU A 601 -15.50 50.32 8.24
CA GLU A 601 -14.82 49.92 7.00
C GLU A 601 -15.00 48.42 6.75
N GLU A 602 -14.79 47.59 7.78
CA GLU A 602 -15.01 46.14 7.71
C GLU A 602 -16.48 45.80 7.47
N PHE A 603 -17.42 46.59 8.00
CA PHE A 603 -18.85 46.40 7.69
C PHE A 603 -19.16 46.70 6.22
N HIS A 604 -18.57 47.75 5.65
CA HIS A 604 -18.70 48.05 4.22
C HIS A 604 -18.12 46.96 3.33
N ASP A 605 -16.95 46.44 3.69
CA ASP A 605 -16.31 45.33 2.97
C ASP A 605 -17.14 44.03 3.03
N ALA A 606 -17.77 43.75 4.17
CA ALA A 606 -18.71 42.64 4.31
C ALA A 606 -19.94 42.80 3.39
N LEU A 607 -20.47 44.03 3.23
CA LEU A 607 -21.57 44.30 2.30
C LEU A 607 -21.14 44.13 0.83
N LEU A 608 -19.92 44.52 0.49
CA LEU A 608 -19.35 44.30 -0.85
C LEU A 608 -19.17 42.80 -1.14
N SER A 609 -18.70 42.04 -0.16
CA SER A 609 -18.44 40.59 -0.29
C SER A 609 -19.74 39.78 -0.41
N LEU A 610 -20.73 40.05 0.44
CA LEU A 610 -22.00 39.30 0.47
C LEU A 610 -22.97 39.73 -0.64
N GLY A 611 -22.83 40.96 -1.15
CA GLY A 611 -23.70 41.54 -2.18
C GLY A 611 -25.13 41.84 -1.72
N TRP A 612 -25.63 41.23 -0.64
CA TRP A 612 -26.91 41.50 0.02
C TRP A 612 -26.89 41.01 1.48
N LEU A 613 -27.26 41.86 2.43
CA LEU A 613 -27.29 41.52 3.86
C LEU A 613 -28.68 41.75 4.48
N PRO A 614 -29.45 40.68 4.76
CA PRO A 614 -30.74 40.76 5.45
C PRO A 614 -30.62 41.19 6.92
N CYS A 615 -31.61 41.93 7.43
CA CYS A 615 -31.62 42.40 8.83
C CYS A 615 -31.56 41.27 9.86
N ALA A 616 -32.05 40.07 9.54
CA ALA A 616 -32.10 38.94 10.46
C ALA A 616 -30.72 38.35 10.83
N ARG A 617 -29.65 38.73 10.12
CA ARG A 617 -28.33 38.08 10.22
C ARG A 617 -27.25 38.91 10.91
N VAL A 618 -27.42 40.22 11.09
CA VAL A 618 -26.44 41.07 11.78
C VAL A 618 -27.12 42.12 12.67
N PRO A 619 -27.30 41.83 13.98
CA PRO A 619 -27.79 42.81 14.96
C PRO A 619 -26.71 43.81 15.41
N GLU A 620 -25.44 43.39 15.45
CA GLU A 620 -24.35 44.17 16.06
C GLU A 620 -23.74 45.24 15.13
N GLY A 621 -23.76 45.01 13.81
CA GLY A 621 -23.26 45.96 12.79
C GLY A 621 -24.20 47.12 12.48
N GLU A 622 -25.45 47.09 12.97
CA GLU A 622 -26.46 48.12 12.70
C GLU A 622 -26.02 49.51 13.20
N HIS A 623 -25.20 49.57 14.24
CA HIS A 623 -24.70 50.83 14.81
C HIS A 623 -23.83 51.64 13.83
N TRP A 624 -23.18 50.98 12.86
CA TRP A 624 -22.33 51.62 11.85
C TRP A 624 -23.10 52.12 10.62
N VAL A 625 -24.35 51.69 10.43
CA VAL A 625 -25.19 52.06 9.27
C VAL A 625 -25.39 53.58 9.17
N PRO A 626 -25.69 54.35 10.23
CA PRO A 626 -25.87 55.79 10.13
C PRO A 626 -24.61 56.52 9.64
N GLU A 627 -23.43 56.10 10.09
CA GLU A 627 -22.14 56.66 9.67
C GLU A 627 -21.88 56.40 8.18
N LEU A 628 -22.07 55.15 7.73
CA LEU A 628 -21.92 54.78 6.32
C LEU A 628 -22.98 55.41 5.43
N ALA A 629 -24.21 55.60 5.93
CA ALA A 629 -25.27 56.26 5.19
C ALA A 629 -24.96 57.75 5.00
N ALA A 630 -24.41 58.42 6.02
CA ALA A 630 -23.93 59.79 5.92
C ALA A 630 -22.76 59.93 4.93
N ALA A 631 -21.88 58.92 4.87
CA ALA A 631 -20.79 58.84 3.90
C ALA A 631 -21.25 58.44 2.48
N GLY A 632 -22.52 58.03 2.30
CA GLY A 632 -23.06 57.59 1.00
C GLY A 632 -22.58 56.21 0.55
N ARG A 633 -22.17 55.35 1.49
CA ARG A 633 -21.57 54.02 1.23
C ARG A 633 -22.53 52.85 1.42
N VAL A 634 -23.68 53.04 2.07
CA VAL A 634 -24.69 51.99 2.28
C VAL A 634 -26.06 52.43 1.76
N VAL A 635 -26.84 51.46 1.28
CA VAL A 635 -28.23 51.62 0.84
C VAL A 635 -29.11 50.69 1.68
N THR A 636 -30.20 51.23 2.24
CA THR A 636 -31.16 50.46 3.04
C THR A 636 -32.39 50.12 2.20
N LEU A 637 -32.81 48.85 2.23
CA LEU A 637 -34.00 48.37 1.52
C LEU A 637 -35.19 48.25 2.46
N TRP A 638 -36.34 48.74 2.00
CA TRP A 638 -37.61 48.68 2.69
C TRP A 638 -38.68 48.01 1.83
N ARG A 639 -39.52 47.19 2.44
CA ARG A 639 -40.78 46.73 1.84
C ARG A 639 -41.91 47.20 2.73
N ASP A 640 -42.77 48.07 2.19
CA ASP A 640 -43.77 48.80 2.95
C ASP A 640 -43.17 49.58 4.14
N LYS A 641 -43.42 49.12 5.37
CA LYS A 641 -42.87 49.67 6.63
C LYS A 641 -41.79 48.80 7.27
N GLN A 642 -41.47 47.65 6.67
CA GLN A 642 -40.50 46.71 7.19
C GLN A 642 -39.15 46.89 6.51
N ARG A 643 -38.09 47.04 7.30
CA ARG A 643 -36.72 47.06 6.79
C ARG A 643 -36.30 45.63 6.43
N LEU A 644 -35.82 45.44 5.21
CA LEU A 644 -35.38 44.13 4.71
C LEU A 644 -33.89 43.88 4.97
N GLY A 645 -33.04 44.89 4.77
CA GLY A 645 -31.60 44.73 4.85
C GLY A 645 -30.81 45.88 4.21
N TRP A 646 -29.53 45.61 3.96
CA TRP A 646 -28.56 46.59 3.48
C TRP A 646 -27.75 46.08 2.27
N LEU A 647 -27.33 47.03 1.44
CA LEU A 647 -26.41 46.86 0.31
C LEU A 647 -25.29 47.90 0.40
N ALA A 648 -24.11 47.58 -0.13
CA ALA A 648 -23.13 48.61 -0.46
C ALA A 648 -23.68 49.53 -1.56
N ALA A 649 -23.40 50.83 -1.51
CA ALA A 649 -23.89 51.80 -2.49
C ALA A 649 -23.43 51.47 -3.92
N GLU A 650 -22.25 50.87 -4.07
CA GLU A 650 -21.69 50.37 -5.32
C GLU A 650 -22.55 49.26 -5.95
N SER A 651 -23.32 48.54 -5.13
CA SER A 651 -24.22 47.45 -5.53
C SER A 651 -25.69 47.84 -5.51
N ALA A 652 -26.01 49.15 -5.47
CA ALA A 652 -27.39 49.63 -5.39
C ALA A 652 -28.28 49.13 -6.56
N SER A 653 -27.69 48.88 -7.73
CA SER A 653 -28.40 48.30 -8.90
C SER A 653 -28.96 46.90 -8.63
N TYR A 654 -28.39 46.15 -7.68
CA TYR A 654 -28.85 44.79 -7.34
C TYR A 654 -30.26 44.82 -6.76
N ALA A 655 -30.60 45.86 -6.01
CA ALA A 655 -31.91 46.00 -5.36
C ALA A 655 -33.08 45.95 -6.36
N GLY A 656 -32.98 46.71 -7.46
CA GLY A 656 -34.04 46.77 -8.48
C GLY A 656 -34.22 45.45 -9.23
N LEU A 657 -33.17 44.63 -9.30
CA LEU A 657 -33.18 43.33 -9.98
C LEU A 657 -33.66 42.19 -9.06
N LEU A 658 -33.26 42.21 -7.78
CA LEU A 658 -33.63 41.20 -6.79
C LEU A 658 -35.02 41.46 -6.18
N PHE A 659 -35.35 42.73 -5.91
CA PHE A 659 -36.55 43.15 -5.19
C PHE A 659 -37.23 44.34 -5.89
N PRO A 660 -37.92 44.12 -7.02
CA PRO A 660 -38.52 45.20 -7.80
C PRO A 660 -39.57 46.03 -7.02
N ASP A 661 -40.19 45.45 -5.99
CA ASP A 661 -41.18 46.13 -5.14
C ASP A 661 -40.58 46.87 -3.92
N ALA A 662 -39.24 46.85 -3.75
CA ALA A 662 -38.60 47.43 -2.58
C ALA A 662 -38.26 48.92 -2.77
N ARG A 663 -38.46 49.73 -1.73
CA ARG A 663 -38.04 51.13 -1.69
C ARG A 663 -36.60 51.24 -1.20
N LEU A 664 -35.77 51.98 -1.94
CA LEU A 664 -34.38 52.27 -1.59
C LEU A 664 -34.28 53.59 -0.81
N GLU A 665 -33.51 53.57 0.28
CA GLU A 665 -33.14 54.76 1.04
C GLU A 665 -31.62 54.94 1.01
N SER A 666 -31.15 56.03 0.39
CA SER A 666 -29.73 56.37 0.21
C SER A 666 -29.44 57.80 0.67
N GLY A 667 -28.37 58.02 1.43
CA GLY A 667 -28.01 59.33 1.99
C GLY A 667 -27.46 60.36 0.99
N ARG A 668 -26.76 59.92 -0.07
CA ARG A 668 -26.27 60.72 -1.21
C ARG A 668 -26.18 59.84 -2.47
N GLY A 669 -26.34 60.43 -3.65
CA GLY A 669 -26.52 59.71 -4.92
C GLY A 669 -25.48 58.62 -5.19
N SER A 670 -25.96 57.46 -5.65
CA SER A 670 -25.16 56.27 -5.95
C SER A 670 -24.11 56.56 -7.03
N PRO A 671 -22.87 56.07 -6.90
CA PRO A 671 -21.91 56.10 -8.01
C PRO A 671 -22.48 55.37 -9.24
N PRO A 672 -22.18 55.82 -10.47
CA PRO A 672 -22.61 55.12 -11.68
C PRO A 672 -21.99 53.73 -11.71
N SER A 673 -22.83 52.69 -11.75
CA SER A 673 -22.35 51.32 -11.96
C SER A 673 -21.83 51.20 -13.40
N PRO A 674 -20.59 50.74 -13.63
CA PRO A 674 -19.95 50.76 -14.95
C PRO A 674 -20.49 49.70 -15.93
N ALA A 675 -21.39 48.79 -15.52
CA ALA A 675 -21.90 47.71 -16.36
C ALA A 675 -23.42 47.48 -16.15
N THR A 676 -24.15 47.26 -17.24
CA THR A 676 -25.53 46.76 -17.21
C THR A 676 -25.49 45.27 -16.88
N LEU A 677 -25.86 44.90 -15.65
CA LEU A 677 -25.88 43.51 -15.18
C LEU A 677 -27.28 42.93 -15.34
N GLU A 678 -27.36 41.67 -15.77
CA GLU A 678 -28.61 40.92 -15.81
C GLU A 678 -28.96 40.36 -14.42
N ARG A 679 -30.25 40.09 -14.16
CA ARG A 679 -30.72 39.56 -12.87
C ARG A 679 -30.02 38.26 -12.47
N GLU A 680 -29.78 37.37 -13.42
CA GLU A 680 -29.10 36.08 -13.17
C GLU A 680 -27.66 36.28 -12.68
N GLU A 681 -26.92 37.24 -13.24
CA GLU A 681 -25.55 37.54 -12.84
C GLU A 681 -25.49 38.11 -11.42
N VAL A 682 -26.49 38.92 -11.05
CA VAL A 682 -26.63 39.42 -9.67
C VAL A 682 -26.94 38.29 -8.68
N LEU A 683 -27.84 37.37 -9.04
CA LEU A 683 -28.13 36.19 -8.23
C LEU A 683 -26.88 35.34 -8.00
N ASP A 684 -26.09 35.09 -9.05
CA ASP A 684 -24.87 34.29 -8.96
C ASP A 684 -23.84 34.95 -8.04
N ARG A 685 -23.67 36.28 -8.12
CA ARG A 685 -22.75 37.04 -7.25
C ARG A 685 -23.18 37.01 -5.78
N VAL A 686 -24.47 37.26 -5.50
CA VAL A 686 -24.99 37.24 -4.11
C VAL A 686 -24.91 35.84 -3.52
N VAL A 687 -25.35 34.82 -4.26
CA VAL A 687 -25.28 33.44 -3.79
C VAL A 687 -23.83 33.01 -3.58
N LEU A 688 -22.91 33.33 -4.50
CA LEU A 688 -21.49 33.01 -4.33
C LEU A 688 -20.89 33.68 -3.09
N GLY A 689 -21.11 34.98 -2.90
CA GLY A 689 -20.62 35.72 -1.73
C GLY A 689 -21.09 35.10 -0.43
N TRP A 690 -22.36 34.68 -0.36
CA TRP A 690 -22.88 33.95 0.80
C TRP A 690 -22.24 32.58 0.97
N MET A 691 -22.10 31.81 -0.10
CA MET A 691 -21.51 30.47 -0.08
C MET A 691 -20.04 30.48 0.37
N GLU A 692 -19.30 31.56 0.13
CA GLU A 692 -17.94 31.74 0.65
C GLU A 692 -17.91 32.00 2.16
N SER A 693 -18.99 32.57 2.71
CA SER A 693 -19.12 32.97 4.11
C SER A 693 -19.90 31.98 4.98
N ILE A 694 -20.58 30.99 4.40
CA ILE A 694 -21.38 30.00 5.12
C ILE A 694 -20.90 28.57 4.85
N GLY A 695 -21.36 27.63 5.67
CA GLY A 695 -21.07 26.19 5.51
C GLY A 695 -22.11 25.48 4.62
N PRO A 696 -22.16 24.14 4.68
CA PRO A 696 -23.17 23.36 3.97
C PRO A 696 -24.61 23.84 4.26
N THR A 697 -25.38 24.11 3.21
CA THR A 697 -26.78 24.59 3.32
C THR A 697 -27.66 24.01 2.21
N THR A 698 -28.98 24.11 2.35
CA THR A 698 -29.93 23.72 1.31
C THR A 698 -30.48 24.96 0.59
N ALA A 699 -31.01 24.79 -0.63
CA ALA A 699 -31.64 25.91 -1.36
C ALA A 699 -32.83 26.51 -0.59
N LEU A 700 -33.58 25.68 0.15
CA LEU A 700 -34.67 26.14 1.01
C LEU A 700 -34.18 26.98 2.20
N GLU A 701 -33.06 26.60 2.82
CA GLU A 701 -32.47 27.37 3.92
C GLU A 701 -31.96 28.73 3.43
N LEU A 702 -31.17 28.75 2.34
CA LEU A 702 -30.57 29.98 1.83
C LEU A 702 -31.61 30.95 1.25
N SER A 703 -32.62 30.44 0.54
CA SER A 703 -33.72 31.28 0.01
C SER A 703 -34.48 32.00 1.12
N ARG A 704 -34.77 31.31 2.24
CA ARG A 704 -35.40 31.93 3.42
C ARG A 704 -34.54 33.03 4.03
N VAL A 705 -33.23 32.80 4.11
CA VAL A 705 -32.28 33.79 4.66
C VAL A 705 -32.21 35.03 3.78
N LEU A 706 -32.05 34.86 2.46
CA LEU A 706 -31.88 35.97 1.52
C LEU A 706 -33.19 36.67 1.14
N HIS A 707 -34.35 36.13 1.55
CA HIS A 707 -35.68 36.57 1.10
C HIS A 707 -35.91 36.43 -0.41
N LEU A 708 -35.21 35.49 -1.05
CA LEU A 708 -35.33 35.18 -2.48
C LEU A 708 -36.26 33.97 -2.70
N SER A 709 -36.69 33.76 -3.95
CA SER A 709 -37.42 32.53 -4.30
C SER A 709 -36.49 31.31 -4.25
N GLN A 710 -37.03 30.13 -3.97
CA GLN A 710 -36.24 28.89 -4.00
C GLN A 710 -35.70 28.61 -5.42
N ASP A 711 -36.51 28.86 -6.45
CA ASP A 711 -36.12 28.66 -7.85
C ASP A 711 -34.95 29.55 -8.27
N ASP A 712 -34.91 30.82 -7.81
CA ASP A 712 -33.80 31.74 -8.09
C ASP A 712 -32.48 31.22 -7.49
N VAL A 713 -32.52 30.72 -6.25
CA VAL A 713 -31.35 30.18 -5.54
C VAL A 713 -30.91 28.84 -6.13
N GLU A 714 -31.83 27.96 -6.48
CA GLU A 714 -31.52 26.69 -7.17
C GLU A 714 -30.89 26.93 -8.55
N GLY A 715 -31.43 27.88 -9.32
CA GLY A 715 -30.86 28.29 -10.60
C GLY A 715 -29.43 28.82 -10.47
N ALA A 716 -29.16 29.66 -9.46
CA ALA A 716 -27.83 30.16 -9.16
C ALA A 716 -26.87 29.03 -8.73
N PHE A 717 -27.32 28.11 -7.88
CA PHE A 717 -26.49 26.95 -7.50
C PHE A 717 -26.10 26.08 -8.69
N LEU A 718 -27.01 25.81 -9.62
CA LEU A 718 -26.71 25.03 -10.82
C LEU A 718 -25.70 25.73 -11.73
N ARG A 719 -25.80 27.06 -11.90
CA ARG A 719 -24.82 27.85 -12.67
C ARG A 719 -23.46 27.88 -11.98
N LEU A 720 -23.42 28.10 -10.67
CA LEU A 720 -22.19 28.12 -9.87
C LEU A 720 -21.52 26.74 -9.79
N GLU A 721 -22.29 25.65 -9.81
CA GLU A 721 -21.78 24.28 -9.92
C GLU A 721 -21.12 24.07 -11.28
N ALA A 722 -21.78 24.47 -12.37
CA ALA A 722 -21.21 24.39 -13.71
C ALA A 722 -19.90 25.20 -13.86
N GLN A 723 -19.76 26.29 -13.11
CA GLN A 723 -18.55 27.11 -13.05
C GLN A 723 -17.46 26.56 -12.11
N GLY A 724 -17.76 25.56 -11.27
CA GLY A 724 -16.80 24.93 -10.36
C GLY A 724 -16.73 25.51 -8.94
N HIS A 725 -17.58 26.48 -8.59
CA HIS A 725 -17.51 27.19 -7.31
C HIS A 725 -18.12 26.42 -6.14
N VAL A 726 -19.28 25.80 -6.37
CA VAL A 726 -20.02 25.05 -5.36
C VAL A 726 -20.09 23.56 -5.69
N LEU A 727 -20.19 22.74 -4.65
CA LEU A 727 -20.37 21.29 -4.74
C LEU A 727 -21.72 20.89 -4.15
N ARG A 728 -22.44 20.04 -4.86
CA ARG A 728 -23.66 19.40 -4.40
C ARG A 728 -23.34 18.05 -3.74
N GLY A 729 -23.90 17.79 -2.57
CA GLY A 729 -23.66 16.56 -1.82
C GLY A 729 -24.46 16.44 -0.53
N ARG A 730 -23.98 15.59 0.38
CA ARG A 730 -24.49 15.44 1.75
C ARG A 730 -23.30 15.56 2.69
N PHE A 731 -23.22 16.66 3.43
CA PHE A 731 -22.02 17.04 4.17
C PHE A 731 -22.23 16.99 5.69
N LYS A 732 -23.45 17.31 6.17
CA LYS A 732 -23.78 17.26 7.61
C LYS A 732 -24.07 15.83 8.10
N PRO A 733 -23.58 15.43 9.28
CA PRO A 733 -23.84 14.11 9.88
C PRO A 733 -25.33 13.95 10.28
N GLY A 734 -25.90 12.75 10.03
CA GLY A 734 -27.18 12.34 10.62
C GLY A 734 -28.46 12.57 9.82
N GLN A 735 -28.38 13.01 8.54
CA GLN A 735 -29.57 13.05 7.67
C GLN A 735 -29.92 11.68 7.08
N ALA A 736 -31.20 11.31 7.12
CA ALA A 736 -31.71 10.06 6.55
C ALA A 736 -31.64 10.05 5.01
N GLU A 737 -31.55 8.85 4.41
CA GLU A 737 -31.63 8.63 2.95
C GLU A 737 -32.98 9.14 2.41
N GLY A 738 -32.98 10.37 1.85
CA GLY A 738 -34.19 11.03 1.33
C GLY A 738 -34.25 12.55 1.53
N GLY A 739 -33.29 13.15 2.24
CA GLY A 739 -33.18 14.62 2.40
C GLY A 739 -32.81 15.37 1.11
N SER A 740 -33.17 16.66 1.05
CA SER A 740 -32.79 17.57 -0.04
C SER A 740 -31.26 17.75 -0.12
N PRO A 741 -30.67 17.86 -1.33
CA PRO A 741 -29.22 17.99 -1.48
C PRO A 741 -28.68 19.26 -0.82
N GLU A 742 -27.52 19.14 -0.19
CA GLU A 742 -26.77 20.26 0.36
C GLU A 742 -25.78 20.81 -0.66
N TRP A 743 -25.50 22.10 -0.54
CA TRP A 743 -24.56 22.85 -1.33
C TRP A 743 -23.50 23.43 -0.41
N CYS A 744 -22.24 23.38 -0.81
CA CYS A 744 -21.14 24.00 -0.07
C CYS A 744 -20.13 24.58 -1.04
N HIS A 745 -19.56 25.75 -0.71
CA HIS A 745 -18.45 26.29 -1.50
C HIS A 745 -17.23 25.37 -1.40
N ARG A 746 -16.56 25.14 -2.53
CA ARG A 746 -15.46 24.17 -2.62
C ARG A 746 -14.32 24.46 -1.65
N ARG A 747 -13.90 25.73 -1.55
CA ARG A 747 -12.78 26.14 -0.65
C ARG A 747 -13.15 25.93 0.82
N VAL A 748 -14.39 26.25 1.18
CA VAL A 748 -14.92 26.06 2.53
C VAL A 748 -14.96 24.58 2.86
N LEU A 749 -15.52 23.76 1.96
CA LEU A 749 -15.57 22.31 2.11
C LEU A 749 -14.18 21.68 2.25
N ALA A 750 -13.23 22.05 1.39
CA ALA A 750 -11.84 21.58 1.48
C ALA A 750 -11.16 21.98 2.81
N ARG A 751 -11.52 23.12 3.40
CA ARG A 751 -11.04 23.54 4.72
C ARG A 751 -11.69 22.71 5.84
N ILE A 752 -12.99 22.42 5.76
CA ILE A 752 -13.70 21.53 6.70
C ILE A 752 -13.08 20.13 6.65
N HIS A 753 -12.82 19.58 5.46
CA HIS A 753 -12.12 18.30 5.31
C HIS A 753 -10.72 18.35 5.92
N ARG A 754 -9.91 19.37 5.61
CA ARG A 754 -8.56 19.53 6.18
C ARG A 754 -8.57 19.64 7.70
N LEU A 755 -9.54 20.33 8.30
CA LEU A 755 -9.67 20.44 9.75
C LEU A 755 -10.18 19.13 10.37
N THR A 756 -11.13 18.44 9.72
CA THR A 756 -11.59 17.11 10.12
C THR A 756 -10.41 16.13 10.15
N ILE A 757 -9.63 16.08 9.07
CA ILE A 757 -8.39 15.29 8.97
C ILE A 757 -7.36 15.77 10.01
N GLY A 758 -7.17 17.08 10.14
CA GLY A 758 -6.21 17.68 11.06
C GLY A 758 -6.50 17.38 12.53
N ARG A 759 -7.77 17.30 12.93
CA ARG A 759 -8.19 16.89 14.28
C ARG A 759 -7.96 15.39 14.49
N LEU A 760 -8.35 14.56 13.51
CA LEU A 760 -8.02 13.12 13.50
C LEU A 760 -6.49 12.85 13.50
N ARG A 761 -5.69 13.79 12.96
CA ARG A 761 -4.21 13.78 13.01
C ARG A 761 -3.70 14.21 14.39
N LYS A 762 -4.18 15.32 14.95
CA LYS A 762 -3.75 15.86 16.26
C LYS A 762 -4.07 14.90 17.41
N GLU A 763 -5.14 14.13 17.31
CA GLU A 763 -5.44 13.07 18.29
C GLU A 763 -4.40 11.93 18.28
N ILE A 764 -3.63 11.77 17.19
CA ILE A 764 -2.79 10.60 16.92
C ILE A 764 -1.40 11.04 16.39
N GLU A 765 -0.88 12.18 16.82
CA GLU A 765 0.45 12.63 16.40
C GLU A 765 1.53 11.75 17.08
N PRO A 766 2.36 11.02 16.31
CA PRO A 766 3.33 10.11 16.89
C PRO A 766 4.46 10.88 17.61
N VAL A 767 4.91 10.34 18.74
CA VAL A 767 6.09 10.85 19.46
C VAL A 767 7.39 10.38 18.82
N SER A 768 8.48 11.10 19.04
CA SER A 768 9.82 10.64 18.67
C SER A 768 10.28 9.43 19.50
N ALA A 769 11.26 8.67 18.99
CA ALA A 769 11.86 7.56 19.75
C ALA A 769 12.47 8.00 21.10
N ALA A 770 13.01 9.22 21.18
CA ALA A 770 13.55 9.78 22.42
C ALA A 770 12.44 10.09 23.44
N GLU A 771 11.32 10.69 23.02
CA GLU A 771 10.16 10.92 23.88
C GLU A 771 9.53 9.60 24.35
N PHE A 772 9.46 8.60 23.47
CA PHE A 772 9.01 7.26 23.84
C PHE A 772 9.92 6.63 24.91
N MET A 773 11.25 6.80 24.82
CA MET A 773 12.16 6.35 25.88
C MET A 773 11.95 7.08 27.21
N ARG A 774 11.67 8.40 27.19
CA ARG A 774 11.33 9.15 28.41
C ARG A 774 10.06 8.60 29.06
N PHE A 775 9.06 8.28 28.26
CA PHE A 775 7.86 7.58 28.71
C PHE A 775 8.21 6.23 29.32
N LEU A 776 9.00 5.39 28.65
CA LEU A 776 9.39 4.07 29.16
C LEU A 776 10.13 4.13 30.50
N PHE A 777 10.98 5.16 30.73
CA PHE A 777 11.64 5.34 32.01
C PHE A 777 10.66 5.61 33.17
N GLN A 778 9.57 6.33 32.91
CA GLN A 778 8.52 6.55 33.90
C GLN A 778 7.61 5.33 34.03
N TRP A 779 7.20 4.75 32.89
CA TRP A 779 6.30 3.61 32.80
C TRP A 779 6.84 2.36 33.50
N GLN A 780 8.15 2.11 33.40
CA GLN A 780 8.83 1.00 34.10
C GLN A 780 9.53 1.42 35.39
N HIS A 781 9.15 2.56 35.98
CA HIS A 781 9.58 2.99 37.31
C HIS A 781 11.10 3.26 37.48
N VAL A 782 11.85 3.46 36.39
CA VAL A 782 13.31 3.73 36.43
C VAL A 782 13.61 5.20 36.76
N ALA A 783 12.75 6.10 36.26
CA ALA A 783 12.89 7.54 36.46
C ALA A 783 12.76 7.91 37.95
N PRO A 784 13.63 8.77 38.49
CA PRO A 784 13.49 9.28 39.85
C PRO A 784 12.11 9.91 40.07
N GLY A 785 11.42 9.56 41.16
CA GLY A 785 10.04 9.96 41.44
C GLY A 785 8.96 8.96 40.99
N SER A 786 9.28 8.03 40.07
CA SER A 786 8.36 6.96 39.65
C SER A 786 8.60 5.61 40.35
N ARG A 787 9.66 5.50 41.16
CA ARG A 787 10.06 4.25 41.84
C ARG A 787 9.03 3.77 42.85
N LEU A 788 8.77 2.47 42.85
CA LEU A 788 7.84 1.84 43.80
C LEU A 788 8.53 1.53 45.13
N HIS A 789 7.72 1.19 46.15
CA HIS A 789 8.18 0.96 47.53
C HIS A 789 7.58 -0.32 48.11
N GLY A 790 8.37 -0.99 48.96
CA GLY A 790 7.93 -2.17 49.71
C GLY A 790 7.67 -3.42 48.86
N GLU A 791 7.08 -4.42 49.52
CA GLU A 791 6.81 -5.75 48.94
C GLU A 791 5.72 -5.73 47.86
N ALA A 792 4.66 -4.95 48.05
CA ALA A 792 3.61 -4.76 47.04
C ALA A 792 4.16 -4.13 45.75
N GLY A 793 5.03 -3.12 45.87
CA GLY A 793 5.70 -2.52 44.73
C GLY A 793 6.65 -3.48 44.00
N LEU A 794 7.33 -4.37 44.73
CA LEU A 794 8.16 -5.41 44.14
C LEU A 794 7.33 -6.40 43.32
N LEU A 795 6.17 -6.83 43.82
CA LEU A 795 5.28 -7.73 43.10
C LEU A 795 4.79 -7.08 41.78
N GLU A 796 4.48 -5.79 41.80
CA GLU A 796 4.05 -5.06 40.59
C GLU A 796 5.16 -5.00 39.53
N VAL A 797 6.40 -4.69 39.94
CA VAL A 797 7.56 -4.71 39.01
C VAL A 797 7.78 -6.11 38.44
N VAL A 798 7.65 -7.16 39.26
CA VAL A 798 7.78 -8.56 38.80
C VAL A 798 6.66 -8.94 37.83
N LYS A 799 5.41 -8.49 38.05
CA LYS A 799 4.29 -8.69 37.12
C LYS A 799 4.54 -7.97 35.79
N GLN A 800 4.98 -6.72 35.82
CA GLN A 800 5.27 -5.92 34.63
C GLN A 800 6.44 -6.50 33.79
N LEU A 801 7.49 -6.97 34.45
CA LEU A 801 8.66 -7.58 33.78
C LEU A 801 8.52 -9.10 33.55
N GLY A 802 7.39 -9.68 33.96
CA GLY A 802 7.12 -11.11 33.92
C GLY A 802 7.30 -11.69 32.52
N GLY A 803 8.15 -12.72 32.38
CA GLY A 803 8.47 -13.36 31.11
C GLY A 803 9.70 -12.81 30.39
N PHE A 804 10.25 -11.66 30.81
CA PHE A 804 11.56 -11.19 30.30
C PHE A 804 12.68 -12.05 30.89
N GLU A 805 13.65 -12.46 30.07
CA GLU A 805 14.82 -13.21 30.56
C GLU A 805 16.06 -12.32 30.61
N ALA A 806 16.59 -12.13 31.81
CA ALA A 806 17.83 -11.39 32.04
C ALA A 806 18.86 -12.26 32.77
N ALA A 807 20.13 -11.87 32.73
CA ALA A 807 21.18 -12.57 33.47
C ALA A 807 20.83 -12.66 34.97
N ALA A 808 20.94 -13.85 35.55
CA ALA A 808 20.56 -14.11 36.94
C ALA A 808 21.22 -13.14 37.94
N SER A 809 22.49 -12.78 37.72
CA SER A 809 23.21 -11.82 38.58
C SER A 809 22.71 -10.35 38.47
N ALA A 810 22.00 -9.99 37.40
CA ALA A 810 21.56 -8.63 37.12
C ALA A 810 20.20 -8.27 37.77
N TRP A 811 19.34 -9.26 38.03
CA TRP A 811 17.98 -9.03 38.55
C TRP A 811 17.96 -8.16 39.82
N GLU A 812 18.61 -8.60 40.90
CA GLU A 812 18.60 -7.84 42.15
C GLU A 812 19.55 -6.64 42.14
N SER A 813 20.73 -6.80 41.53
CA SER A 813 21.80 -5.80 41.63
C SER A 813 21.59 -4.60 40.70
N GLN A 814 20.90 -4.80 39.57
CA GLN A 814 20.81 -3.82 38.50
C GLN A 814 19.37 -3.53 38.04
N ILE A 815 18.47 -4.54 37.96
CA ILE A 815 17.11 -4.34 37.41
C ILE A 815 16.12 -3.88 38.48
N LEU A 816 15.98 -4.63 39.58
CA LEU A 816 15.03 -4.35 40.66
C LEU A 816 15.42 -3.11 41.47
N ARG A 817 16.70 -2.97 41.81
CA ARG A 817 17.22 -1.79 42.55
C ARG A 817 17.01 -0.45 41.84
N LEU A 818 16.90 -0.44 40.52
CA LEU A 818 16.63 0.78 39.77
C LEU A 818 15.15 1.20 39.81
N ARG A 819 14.24 0.24 40.00
CA ARG A 819 12.78 0.42 39.98
C ARG A 819 12.16 0.55 41.37
N LEU A 820 12.88 0.12 42.41
CA LEU A 820 12.44 0.14 43.80
C LEU A 820 13.31 1.05 44.66
N SER A 821 12.66 1.86 45.48
CA SER A 821 13.32 2.65 46.51
C SER A 821 13.66 1.77 47.71
N LYS A 822 14.93 1.75 48.12
CA LYS A 822 15.44 0.97 49.27
C LYS A 822 15.15 -0.54 49.19
N TYR A 823 15.36 -1.17 48.04
CA TYR A 823 15.15 -2.61 47.85
C TYR A 823 15.95 -3.48 48.85
N GLU A 824 15.24 -4.39 49.52
CA GLU A 824 15.81 -5.43 50.39
C GLU A 824 15.60 -6.84 49.79
N PRO A 825 16.64 -7.69 49.72
CA PRO A 825 16.52 -9.05 49.16
C PRO A 825 15.46 -9.95 49.83
N GLU A 826 15.18 -9.72 51.12
CA GLU A 826 14.22 -10.51 51.90
C GLU A 826 12.78 -10.38 51.35
N TRP A 827 12.45 -9.29 50.66
CA TRP A 827 11.11 -9.10 50.08
C TRP A 827 10.88 -10.10 48.94
N LEU A 828 11.88 -10.32 48.09
CA LEU A 828 11.78 -11.29 46.99
C LEU A 828 11.71 -12.72 47.54
N ASP A 829 12.45 -13.03 48.60
CA ASP A 829 12.39 -14.36 49.23
C ASP A 829 11.03 -14.64 49.85
N ARG A 830 10.44 -13.66 50.55
CA ARG A 830 9.09 -13.79 51.11
C ARG A 830 8.03 -13.99 50.04
N LEU A 831 8.11 -13.26 48.92
CA LEU A 831 7.21 -13.44 47.80
C LEU A 831 7.36 -14.80 47.10
N CYS A 832 8.59 -15.32 47.00
CA CYS A 832 8.83 -16.65 46.43
C CYS A 832 8.30 -17.75 47.37
N LEU A 833 8.66 -17.69 48.66
CA LEU A 833 8.24 -18.67 49.67
C LEU A 833 6.73 -18.64 49.93
N GLY A 834 6.11 -17.46 49.85
CA GLY A 834 4.66 -17.28 49.91
C GLY A 834 3.93 -17.73 48.63
N GLY A 835 4.67 -18.10 47.58
CA GLY A 835 4.11 -18.61 46.33
C GLY A 835 3.51 -17.56 45.40
N ALA A 836 3.70 -16.27 45.67
CA ALA A 836 3.24 -15.19 44.80
C ALA A 836 4.12 -15.03 43.55
N VAL A 837 5.44 -15.21 43.72
CA VAL A 837 6.45 -15.08 42.66
C VAL A 837 7.12 -16.42 42.42
N MET A 838 7.43 -16.70 41.15
CA MET A 838 8.22 -17.84 40.72
C MET A 838 9.37 -17.35 39.85
N TRP A 839 10.44 -18.12 39.79
CA TRP A 839 11.59 -17.82 38.94
C TRP A 839 12.02 -19.05 38.15
N GLY A 840 12.62 -18.83 37.00
CA GLY A 840 13.11 -19.93 36.16
C GLY A 840 13.54 -19.44 34.80
N ARG A 841 14.29 -20.27 34.09
CA ARG A 841 14.59 -20.04 32.69
C ARG A 841 13.44 -20.59 31.85
N LEU A 842 12.81 -19.71 31.07
CA LEU A 842 11.64 -20.01 30.27
C LEU A 842 12.05 -20.57 28.91
N THR A 843 13.08 -20.03 28.26
CA THR A 843 13.53 -20.55 26.96
C THR A 843 14.52 -21.71 27.09
N PRO A 844 14.44 -22.74 26.22
CA PRO A 844 15.45 -23.79 26.20
C PRO A 844 16.83 -23.21 25.91
N HIS A 845 17.87 -23.78 26.52
CA HIS A 845 19.24 -23.38 26.23
C HIS A 845 19.56 -23.61 24.74
N PRO A 846 20.20 -22.68 24.00
CA PRO A 846 20.47 -22.82 22.56
C PRO A 846 21.18 -24.12 22.17
N ARG A 847 22.09 -24.61 23.04
CA ARG A 847 22.76 -25.91 22.89
C ARG A 847 21.83 -27.12 22.91
N LEU A 848 20.61 -26.99 23.44
CA LEU A 848 19.60 -28.04 23.39
C LEU A 848 18.86 -28.04 22.05
N VAL A 849 18.63 -26.88 21.42
CA VAL A 849 17.76 -26.72 20.24
C VAL A 849 18.48 -26.85 18.88
N GLN A 850 19.82 -26.75 18.82
CA GLN A 850 20.56 -26.93 17.56
C GLN A 850 20.35 -28.33 16.97
N GLU A 851 19.54 -28.40 15.91
CA GLU A 851 19.50 -29.48 14.91
C GLU A 851 20.54 -29.16 13.82
N LEU A 852 21.36 -30.15 13.44
CA LEU A 852 22.29 -30.11 12.29
C LEU A 852 23.57 -29.25 12.45
N SER A 853 24.46 -29.63 13.37
CA SER A 853 25.90 -29.33 13.22
C SER A 853 26.72 -30.63 13.27
N PRO A 854 27.70 -30.87 12.37
CA PRO A 854 28.49 -32.11 12.31
C PRO A 854 29.43 -32.34 13.51
N ILE A 855 29.45 -31.42 14.48
CA ILE A 855 30.38 -31.42 15.61
C ILE A 855 29.68 -32.05 16.81
N SER A 856 30.26 -33.13 17.34
CA SER A 856 29.76 -33.84 18.53
C SER A 856 29.53 -32.89 19.73
N GLY A 857 28.46 -33.19 20.47
CA GLY A 857 27.71 -32.29 21.34
C GLY A 857 28.52 -31.59 22.44
N ARG A 858 28.46 -30.25 22.46
CA ARG A 858 28.91 -29.43 23.59
C ARG A 858 27.82 -29.37 24.66
N ARG A 859 28.13 -29.86 25.87
CA ARG A 859 27.26 -29.88 27.07
C ARG A 859 26.80 -28.47 27.50
N VAL A 860 25.72 -28.36 28.28
CA VAL A 860 25.33 -27.08 28.91
C VAL A 860 26.38 -26.72 29.97
N ILE A 861 27.00 -25.54 29.87
CA ILE A 861 27.97 -25.06 30.86
C ILE A 861 27.29 -23.97 31.68
N PRO A 862 27.12 -24.17 32.99
CA PRO A 862 26.49 -23.17 33.84
C PRO A 862 27.35 -21.90 33.94
N THR A 863 26.74 -20.72 33.82
CA THR A 863 27.43 -19.43 34.00
C THR A 863 26.58 -18.47 34.82
N ARG A 864 27.19 -17.49 35.51
CA ARG A 864 26.46 -16.44 36.25
C ARG A 864 25.59 -15.54 35.36
N VAL A 865 25.84 -15.58 34.05
CA VAL A 865 25.10 -14.85 33.02
C VAL A 865 23.95 -15.71 32.46
N ALA A 866 23.67 -16.87 33.07
CA ALA A 866 22.52 -17.69 32.70
C ALA A 866 21.23 -16.84 32.75
N PRO A 867 20.47 -16.79 31.65
CA PRO A 867 19.23 -16.02 31.59
C PRO A 867 18.16 -16.71 32.45
N VAL A 868 17.51 -15.95 33.31
CA VAL A 868 16.36 -16.36 34.13
C VAL A 868 15.30 -15.27 34.07
N SER A 869 14.05 -15.65 34.27
CA SER A 869 12.91 -14.75 34.40
C SER A 869 12.34 -14.80 35.82
N LEU A 870 11.82 -13.66 36.29
CA LEU A 870 10.95 -13.56 37.45
C LEU A 870 9.54 -13.29 36.95
N PHE A 871 8.54 -14.01 37.44
CA PHE A 871 7.14 -13.84 37.01
C PHE A 871 6.18 -14.23 38.14
N ALA A 872 4.93 -13.75 38.07
CA ALA A 872 3.90 -14.16 39.01
C ALA A 872 3.59 -15.65 38.81
N ARG A 873 3.40 -16.38 39.91
CA ARG A 873 3.20 -17.84 39.84
C ARG A 873 1.94 -18.23 39.05
N GLU A 874 0.91 -17.39 39.10
CA GLU A 874 -0.33 -17.53 38.33
C GLU A 874 -0.11 -17.53 36.80
N ASP A 875 0.94 -16.86 36.32
CA ASP A 875 1.28 -16.79 34.89
C ASP A 875 2.20 -17.94 34.43
N ALA A 876 2.68 -18.79 35.34
CA ALA A 876 3.63 -19.85 35.03
C ALA A 876 3.14 -20.79 33.91
N PRO A 877 1.87 -21.28 33.89
CA PRO A 877 1.40 -22.14 32.82
C PRO A 877 1.51 -21.49 31.44
N VAL A 878 1.13 -20.21 31.34
CA VAL A 878 1.15 -19.44 30.09
C VAL A 878 2.57 -19.31 29.55
N PHE A 879 3.52 -18.88 30.39
CA PHE A 879 4.91 -18.67 29.94
C PHE A 879 5.61 -19.98 29.55
N LEU A 880 5.29 -21.07 30.25
CA LEU A 880 5.86 -22.38 29.97
C LEU A 880 5.32 -22.99 28.67
N VAL A 881 4.01 -22.81 28.40
CA VAL A 881 3.37 -23.19 27.13
C VAL A 881 3.94 -22.38 25.96
N ALA A 882 4.04 -21.05 26.11
CA ALA A 882 4.57 -20.17 25.07
C ALA A 882 6.03 -20.49 24.69
N ALA A 883 6.80 -21.06 25.62
CA ALA A 883 8.17 -21.53 25.39
C ALA A 883 8.27 -23.05 25.12
N GLY A 884 7.14 -23.73 24.87
CA GLY A 884 6.94 -25.18 24.93
C GLY A 884 7.23 -25.97 23.65
N ASP A 885 6.89 -25.43 22.48
CA ASP A 885 6.76 -26.20 21.21
C ASP A 885 8.02 -26.96 20.74
N GLY A 886 9.20 -26.62 21.25
CA GLY A 886 10.47 -27.23 20.84
C GLY A 886 11.01 -28.33 21.76
N MET A 887 10.56 -28.42 23.02
CA MET A 887 11.28 -29.21 24.04
C MET A 887 10.97 -30.71 24.00
N GLU A 888 9.77 -31.11 23.57
CA GLU A 888 9.35 -32.52 23.48
C GLU A 888 10.17 -33.33 22.46
N ARG A 889 10.79 -32.65 21.49
CA ARG A 889 11.60 -33.26 20.43
C ARG A 889 13.08 -33.44 20.82
N LEU A 890 13.50 -32.96 21.99
CA LEU A 890 14.90 -32.91 22.40
C LEU A 890 15.32 -34.18 23.15
N ASP A 891 16.38 -34.84 22.66
CA ASP A 891 17.08 -35.88 23.43
C ASP A 891 17.90 -35.26 24.56
N LEU A 892 17.25 -35.06 25.71
CA LEU A 892 17.87 -34.51 26.91
C LEU A 892 18.90 -35.46 27.55
N ALA A 893 18.85 -36.77 27.28
CA ALA A 893 19.78 -37.75 27.82
C ALA A 893 21.16 -37.67 27.14
N ALA A 894 21.21 -37.29 25.87
CA ALA A 894 22.47 -37.06 25.17
C ALA A 894 23.14 -35.71 25.48
N ARG A 895 22.41 -34.75 26.08
CA ARG A 895 22.85 -33.34 26.18
C ARG A 895 23.12 -32.79 27.59
N LEU A 896 22.76 -33.55 28.65
CA LEU A 896 23.00 -33.20 30.06
C LEU A 896 24.12 -34.06 30.68
N SER A 897 24.80 -33.56 31.71
CA SER A 897 25.79 -34.35 32.47
C SER A 897 25.16 -35.50 33.27
N PRO A 898 25.92 -36.56 33.63
CA PRO A 898 25.42 -37.65 34.46
C PRO A 898 24.89 -37.20 35.83
N THR A 899 25.51 -36.17 36.43
CA THR A 899 25.07 -35.59 37.72
C THR A 899 23.73 -34.86 37.55
N ALA A 900 23.59 -34.01 36.52
CA ALA A 900 22.33 -33.34 36.20
C ALA A 900 21.20 -34.34 35.88
N GLN A 901 21.51 -35.44 35.18
CA GLN A 901 20.53 -36.50 34.90
C GLN A 901 20.06 -37.21 36.17
N ALA A 902 20.98 -37.52 37.10
CA ALA A 902 20.64 -38.15 38.38
C ALA A 902 19.73 -37.27 39.23
N VAL A 903 20.04 -35.97 39.35
CA VAL A 903 19.21 -35.00 40.06
C VAL A 903 17.83 -34.87 39.39
N ARG A 904 17.78 -34.74 38.06
CA ARG A 904 16.52 -34.66 37.32
C ARG A 904 15.65 -35.90 37.53
N ARG A 905 16.24 -37.11 37.45
CA ARG A 905 15.52 -38.37 37.67
C ARG A 905 14.94 -38.43 39.09
N CYS A 906 15.72 -38.03 40.09
CA CYS A 906 15.25 -37.94 41.47
C CYS A 906 14.03 -37.01 41.61
N LEU A 907 14.06 -35.82 40.99
CA LEU A 907 12.94 -34.88 41.00
C LEU A 907 11.72 -35.37 40.19
N GLN A 908 11.94 -36.17 39.15
CA GLN A 908 10.86 -36.80 38.37
C GLN A 908 10.14 -37.89 39.18
N GLU A 909 10.89 -38.72 39.92
CA GLU A 909 10.34 -39.84 40.69
C GLU A 909 9.73 -39.41 42.02
N ARG A 910 10.35 -38.45 42.72
CA ARG A 910 9.99 -38.06 44.10
C ARG A 910 9.23 -36.73 44.19
N GLY A 911 9.15 -35.97 43.09
CA GLY A 911 8.58 -34.63 43.09
C GLY A 911 9.50 -33.58 43.70
N ALA A 912 8.92 -32.50 44.24
CA ALA A 912 9.67 -31.39 44.82
C ALA A 912 10.43 -31.82 46.09
N SER A 913 11.75 -31.68 46.11
CA SER A 913 12.61 -32.19 47.19
C SER A 913 13.52 -31.12 47.77
N PHE A 914 13.81 -31.19 49.08
CA PHE A 914 14.82 -30.35 49.71
C PHE A 914 16.24 -30.74 49.24
N PHE A 915 17.19 -29.82 49.36
CA PHE A 915 18.58 -30.08 48.97
C PHE A 915 19.19 -31.29 49.72
N SER A 916 18.89 -31.45 51.01
CA SER A 916 19.31 -32.60 51.82
C SER A 916 18.73 -33.93 51.32
N GLU A 917 17.50 -33.92 50.81
CA GLU A 917 16.84 -35.09 50.23
C GLU A 917 17.47 -35.45 48.88
N LEU A 918 17.84 -34.46 48.06
CA LEU A 918 18.57 -34.69 46.82
C LEU A 918 19.94 -35.33 47.08
N LEU A 919 20.67 -34.87 48.10
CA LEU A 919 21.94 -35.47 48.52
C LEU A 919 21.77 -36.94 48.92
N HIS A 920 20.79 -37.22 49.76
CA HIS A 920 20.56 -38.57 50.26
C HIS A 920 20.11 -39.53 49.14
N SER A 921 19.26 -39.04 48.23
CA SER A 921 18.65 -39.85 47.17
C SER A 921 19.61 -40.14 46.01
N THR A 922 20.45 -39.18 45.64
CA THR A 922 21.40 -39.31 44.52
C THR A 922 22.73 -39.93 44.93
N ARG A 923 23.08 -39.90 46.23
CA ARG A 923 24.40 -40.33 46.78
C ARG A 923 25.60 -39.60 46.17
N LEU A 924 25.39 -38.41 45.62
CA LEU A 924 26.43 -37.53 45.08
C LEU A 924 27.02 -36.63 46.17
N LEU A 925 28.21 -36.09 45.94
CA LEU A 925 28.81 -35.09 46.82
C LEU A 925 28.01 -33.77 46.78
N PRO A 926 28.03 -32.95 47.85
CA PRO A 926 27.35 -31.64 47.87
C PRO A 926 27.64 -30.76 46.66
N ALA A 927 28.91 -30.66 46.25
CA ALA A 927 29.32 -29.89 45.08
C ALA A 927 28.77 -30.46 43.76
N GLU A 928 28.65 -31.78 43.64
CA GLU A 928 28.13 -32.44 42.43
C GLU A 928 26.61 -32.25 42.27
N VAL A 929 25.87 -32.26 43.39
CA VAL A 929 24.44 -31.92 43.38
C VAL A 929 24.24 -30.44 43.06
N GLU A 930 25.06 -29.55 43.63
CA GLU A 930 25.04 -28.10 43.29
C GLU A 930 25.30 -27.87 41.80
N ASP A 931 26.35 -28.48 41.24
CA ASP A 931 26.68 -28.35 39.82
C ASP A 931 25.59 -28.94 38.92
N GLY A 932 25.02 -30.09 39.32
CA GLY A 932 23.90 -30.72 38.62
C GLY A 932 22.65 -29.83 38.61
N VAL A 933 22.28 -29.26 39.76
CA VAL A 933 21.15 -28.32 39.85
C VAL A 933 21.43 -27.04 39.06
N TRP A 934 22.65 -26.52 39.11
CA TRP A 934 23.05 -25.31 38.38
C TRP A 934 23.01 -25.52 36.85
N GLU A 935 23.39 -26.69 36.36
CA GLU A 935 23.19 -27.11 34.97
C GLU A 935 21.71 -27.20 34.60
N LEU A 936 20.88 -27.80 35.45
CA LEU A 936 19.43 -27.91 35.22
C LEU A 936 18.73 -26.55 35.22
N VAL A 937 19.14 -25.61 36.08
CA VAL A 937 18.67 -24.22 36.06
C VAL A 937 19.10 -23.53 34.76
N ALA A 938 20.38 -23.65 34.36
CA ALA A 938 20.88 -23.08 33.12
C ALA A 938 20.20 -23.66 31.86
N ALA A 939 19.75 -24.92 31.94
CA ALA A 939 18.98 -25.60 30.90
C ALA A 939 17.48 -25.24 30.87
N GLY A 940 16.94 -24.63 31.93
CA GLY A 940 15.51 -24.29 32.06
C GLY A 940 14.62 -25.46 32.44
N LEU A 941 15.13 -26.38 33.27
CA LEU A 941 14.44 -27.61 33.67
C LEU A 941 14.01 -27.62 35.14
N VAL A 942 14.65 -26.82 35.99
CA VAL A 942 14.45 -26.82 37.45
C VAL A 942 14.30 -25.40 37.99
N THR A 943 13.52 -25.28 39.07
CA THR A 943 13.28 -24.07 39.87
C THR A 943 13.30 -24.41 41.37
N ALA A 944 13.26 -23.40 42.25
CA ALA A 944 13.15 -23.61 43.69
C ALA A 944 12.18 -22.61 44.37
N ASP A 945 11.62 -23.01 45.51
CA ASP A 945 10.65 -22.21 46.28
C ASP A 945 11.19 -20.83 46.74
N GLY A 946 12.51 -20.66 46.85
CA GLY A 946 13.14 -19.40 47.26
C GLY A 946 14.21 -18.92 46.29
N PHE A 947 14.30 -17.60 46.07
CA PHE A 947 15.33 -17.00 45.22
C PHE A 947 16.74 -17.08 45.85
N ASP A 948 16.82 -17.14 47.19
CA ASP A 948 18.10 -17.36 47.89
C ASP A 948 18.82 -18.65 47.46
N ASN A 949 18.08 -19.68 47.02
CA ASN A 949 18.67 -20.90 46.46
C ASN A 949 19.49 -20.57 45.20
N LEU A 950 18.96 -19.71 44.33
CA LEU A 950 19.67 -19.23 43.15
C LEU A 950 20.86 -18.33 43.51
N ARG A 951 20.72 -17.46 44.53
CA ARG A 951 21.82 -16.60 44.99
C ARG A 951 23.04 -17.41 45.42
N SER A 952 22.83 -18.53 46.12
CA SER A 952 23.90 -19.44 46.54
C SER A 952 24.65 -20.05 45.35
N LEU A 953 23.94 -20.34 44.25
CA LEU A 953 24.51 -20.82 43.00
C LEU A 953 25.19 -19.72 42.17
N ILE A 954 24.85 -18.45 42.35
CA ILE A 954 25.52 -17.34 41.63
C ILE A 954 26.84 -16.93 42.32
N ASP A 955 26.91 -16.87 43.65
CA ASP A 955 28.08 -16.38 44.39
C ASP A 955 28.83 -17.48 45.19
N PRO A 956 29.96 -18.00 44.68
CA PRO A 956 30.81 -18.97 45.36
C PRO A 956 31.41 -18.49 46.69
N LYS A 957 31.52 -17.18 46.94
CA LYS A 957 32.07 -16.67 48.20
C LYS A 957 31.06 -16.81 49.35
N ARG A 958 29.76 -16.67 49.06
CA ARG A 958 28.69 -17.09 49.98
C ARG A 958 28.73 -18.59 50.26
N ARG A 959 29.16 -19.41 49.29
CA ARG A 959 29.32 -20.88 49.45
C ARG A 959 30.42 -21.29 50.44
N ARG A 960 31.46 -20.46 50.63
CA ARG A 960 32.62 -20.77 51.50
C ARG A 960 32.58 -20.10 52.89
N ALA A 961 31.57 -19.27 53.17
CA ALA A 961 31.46 -18.50 54.41
C ALA A 961 32.67 -17.58 54.72
N GLU A 962 33.35 -17.06 53.70
CA GLU A 962 34.57 -16.21 53.83
C GLU A 962 34.27 -14.69 53.88
N GLY A 963 33.07 -14.29 54.31
CA GLY A 963 32.62 -12.89 54.40
C GLY A 963 32.75 -12.25 55.80
N ARG A 964 32.67 -10.91 55.89
CA ARG A 964 32.82 -10.12 57.13
C ARG A 964 31.74 -10.37 58.22
N ASP A 965 30.67 -11.11 57.92
CA ASP A 965 29.64 -11.51 58.88
C ASP A 965 29.87 -12.95 59.37
N ARG A 966 30.62 -13.08 60.46
CA ARG A 966 31.08 -14.36 61.04
C ARG A 966 30.07 -15.09 61.94
N SER A 967 28.82 -14.65 62.07
CA SER A 967 27.91 -15.15 63.12
C SER A 967 26.69 -15.99 62.70
N ARG A 968 26.53 -16.36 61.42
CA ARG A 968 25.45 -17.29 61.00
C ARG A 968 26.03 -18.52 60.31
N ARG A 969 25.87 -19.69 60.94
CA ARG A 969 26.16 -21.04 60.40
C ARG A 969 25.63 -21.19 58.97
N PRO A 970 26.18 -22.11 58.15
CA PRO A 970 25.58 -22.46 56.86
C PRO A 970 24.21 -23.09 57.13
N ARG A 971 23.14 -22.30 57.08
CA ARG A 971 21.79 -22.83 56.96
C ARG A 971 21.66 -23.23 55.50
N HIS A 972 21.47 -24.51 55.24
CA HIS A 972 20.86 -24.93 53.98
C HIS A 972 19.65 -24.03 53.74
N VAL A 973 19.63 -23.39 52.58
CA VAL A 973 18.63 -22.40 52.22
C VAL A 973 17.24 -23.05 52.28
N GLY A 974 16.25 -22.34 52.83
CA GLY A 974 14.87 -22.83 52.88
C GLY A 974 14.27 -22.95 51.48
N GLY A 975 13.56 -24.06 51.23
CA GLY A 975 12.80 -24.28 49.99
C GLY A 975 13.14 -25.59 49.29
N ARG A 976 12.18 -26.12 48.52
CA ARG A 976 12.34 -27.34 47.73
C ARG A 976 12.74 -26.99 46.30
N TRP A 977 13.54 -27.84 45.69
CA TRP A 977 13.80 -27.86 44.26
C TRP A 977 12.72 -28.67 43.55
N SER A 978 12.23 -28.18 42.41
CA SER A 978 11.18 -28.84 41.64
C SER A 978 11.43 -28.71 40.14
N LEU A 979 10.81 -29.59 39.36
CA LEU A 979 10.84 -29.50 37.90
C LEU A 979 9.99 -28.30 37.46
N LEU A 980 10.57 -27.47 36.59
CA LEU A 980 9.88 -26.30 36.05
C LEU A 980 8.78 -26.69 35.04
N ARG A 981 8.90 -27.86 34.39
CA ARG A 981 7.96 -28.34 33.37
C ARG A 981 7.51 -29.78 33.67
N THR A 982 6.20 -30.00 33.70
CA THR A 982 5.54 -31.32 33.82
C THR A 982 4.67 -31.53 32.57
N GLY A 983 4.80 -32.67 31.88
CA GLY A 983 4.38 -32.78 30.46
C GLY A 983 2.87 -32.80 30.15
N ARG A 984 2.61 -32.58 28.84
CA ARG A 984 1.37 -32.50 28.04
C ARG A 984 0.52 -31.23 28.19
N ASP A 985 0.75 -30.26 27.32
CA ASP A 985 -0.16 -29.14 27.08
C ASP A 985 -0.89 -29.28 25.74
N ALA A 986 -2.20 -29.03 25.74
CA ALA A 986 -3.07 -29.13 24.57
C ALA A 986 -2.92 -27.92 23.61
N PRO A 987 -3.17 -28.06 22.30
CA PRO A 987 -3.05 -26.97 21.31
C PRO A 987 -3.90 -25.72 21.62
N GLU A 988 -5.03 -25.87 22.32
CA GLU A 988 -5.88 -24.75 22.75
C GLU A 988 -5.19 -23.85 23.79
N ALA A 989 -4.33 -24.42 24.64
CA ALA A 989 -3.57 -23.67 25.65
C ALA A 989 -2.56 -22.70 25.00
N ALA A 990 -2.01 -23.05 23.83
CA ALA A 990 -1.03 -22.21 23.13
C ALA A 990 -1.64 -20.90 22.61
N ARG A 991 -2.88 -20.94 22.08
CA ARG A 991 -3.59 -19.73 21.62
C ARG A 991 -3.92 -18.79 22.77
N ALA A 992 -4.43 -19.33 23.89
CA ALA A 992 -4.67 -18.56 25.10
C ALA A 992 -3.38 -17.93 25.64
N ALA A 993 -2.25 -18.66 25.54
CA ALA A 993 -0.95 -18.16 25.98
C ALA A 993 -0.45 -16.96 25.15
N THR A 994 -0.65 -16.95 23.84
CA THR A 994 -0.25 -15.81 22.98
C THR A 994 -1.01 -14.53 23.33
N GLU A 995 -2.30 -14.62 23.63
CA GLU A 995 -3.08 -13.44 24.04
C GLU A 995 -2.59 -12.86 25.37
N VAL A 996 -2.35 -13.72 26.36
CA VAL A 996 -1.80 -13.28 27.65
C VAL A 996 -0.40 -12.68 27.46
N LEU A 997 0.46 -13.27 26.62
CA LEU A 997 1.76 -12.70 26.26
C LEU A 997 1.61 -11.32 25.62
N ALA A 998 0.66 -11.15 24.68
CA ALA A 998 0.39 -9.87 24.03
C ALA A 998 -0.02 -8.80 25.05
N ARG A 999 -0.88 -9.13 26.01
CA ARG A 999 -1.28 -8.26 27.13
C ARG A 999 -0.11 -7.94 28.05
N ARG A 1000 0.77 -8.90 28.37
CA ARG A 1000 1.98 -8.68 29.18
C ARG A 1000 2.98 -7.75 28.48
N LEU A 1001 3.16 -7.88 27.17
CA LEU A 1001 4.00 -6.95 26.39
C LEU A 1001 3.43 -5.52 26.41
N LEU A 1002 2.11 -5.37 26.30
CA LEU A 1002 1.45 -4.06 26.43
C LEU A 1002 1.61 -3.47 27.84
N GLN A 1003 1.45 -4.27 28.89
CA GLN A 1003 1.71 -3.81 30.26
C GLN A 1003 3.18 -3.40 30.48
N ARG A 1004 4.13 -4.11 29.86
CA ARG A 1004 5.56 -3.84 29.99
C ARG A 1004 6.00 -2.56 29.28
N TYR A 1005 5.50 -2.35 28.06
CA TYR A 1005 6.00 -1.28 27.19
C TYR A 1005 5.01 -0.14 26.96
N GLY A 1006 3.74 -0.30 27.31
CA GLY A 1006 2.65 0.62 27.02
C GLY A 1006 2.25 0.63 25.55
N VAL A 1007 3.23 0.82 24.66
CA VAL A 1007 3.12 0.75 23.19
C VAL A 1007 4.00 -0.39 22.66
N VAL A 1008 3.45 -1.25 21.81
CA VAL A 1008 4.14 -2.41 21.25
C VAL A 1008 4.17 -2.34 19.73
N PHE A 1009 5.35 -2.57 19.14
CA PHE A 1009 5.58 -2.68 17.71
C PHE A 1009 6.74 -3.66 17.43
N ARG A 1010 6.85 -4.14 16.19
CA ARG A 1010 7.74 -5.25 15.80
C ARG A 1010 9.19 -5.09 16.30
N ASP A 1011 9.80 -3.93 16.05
CA ASP A 1011 11.21 -3.70 16.37
C ASP A 1011 11.50 -3.76 17.87
N LEU A 1012 10.52 -3.39 18.71
CA LEU A 1012 10.65 -3.40 20.16
C LEU A 1012 10.89 -4.82 20.72
N LEU A 1013 10.39 -5.84 20.03
CA LEU A 1013 10.50 -7.24 20.46
C LEU A 1013 11.88 -7.86 20.21
N ALA A 1014 12.85 -7.10 19.66
CA ALA A 1014 14.19 -7.61 19.38
C ALA A 1014 14.94 -8.15 20.62
N ARG A 1015 14.50 -7.78 21.83
CA ARG A 1015 15.08 -8.23 23.11
C ARG A 1015 14.25 -9.30 23.82
N GLU A 1016 13.05 -9.61 23.33
CA GLU A 1016 12.19 -10.63 23.93
C GLU A 1016 12.69 -12.02 23.55
N SER A 1017 12.86 -12.90 24.54
CA SER A 1017 13.32 -14.27 24.32
C SER A 1017 12.16 -15.25 24.09
N ILE A 1018 10.99 -14.97 24.68
CA ILE A 1018 9.76 -15.74 24.50
C ILE A 1018 9.02 -15.15 23.31
N LEU A 1019 9.28 -15.68 22.12
CA LEU A 1019 8.72 -15.14 20.89
C LEU A 1019 7.62 -16.05 20.35
N SER A 1020 6.37 -15.62 20.55
CA SER A 1020 5.36 -15.82 19.49
C SER A 1020 5.78 -14.99 18.28
N SER A 1021 5.48 -15.44 17.05
CA SER A 1021 5.85 -14.64 15.88
C SER A 1021 5.14 -13.27 15.93
N TRP A 1022 5.76 -12.19 15.45
CA TRP A 1022 5.09 -10.88 15.38
C TRP A 1022 3.73 -10.98 14.67
N ARG A 1023 3.63 -11.87 13.69
CA ARG A 1023 2.40 -12.17 12.96
C ARG A 1023 1.29 -12.75 13.86
N ASP A 1024 1.62 -13.53 14.89
CA ASP A 1024 0.67 -14.04 15.89
C ASP A 1024 0.21 -12.93 16.85
N LEU A 1025 1.16 -12.14 17.35
CA LEU A 1025 0.86 -11.01 18.22
C LEU A 1025 -0.03 -9.97 17.53
N LEU A 1026 0.22 -9.71 16.24
CA LEU A 1026 -0.55 -8.78 15.43
C LEU A 1026 -2.04 -9.16 15.36
N VAL A 1027 -2.34 -10.45 15.16
CA VAL A 1027 -3.74 -10.95 15.12
C VAL A 1027 -4.41 -10.76 16.47
N CYS A 1028 -3.71 -11.05 17.57
CA CYS A 1028 -4.22 -10.81 18.91
C CYS A 1028 -4.50 -9.32 19.14
N TYR A 1029 -3.57 -8.43 18.77
CA TYR A 1029 -3.75 -7.00 18.97
C TYR A 1029 -4.89 -6.40 18.14
N ARG A 1030 -5.06 -6.82 16.88
CA ARG A 1030 -6.21 -6.41 16.06
C ARG A 1030 -7.54 -6.85 16.66
N ARG A 1031 -7.61 -8.05 17.24
CA ARG A 1031 -8.81 -8.50 17.95
C ARG A 1031 -9.07 -7.70 19.23
N LEU A 1032 -8.03 -7.40 20.02
CA LEU A 1032 -8.15 -6.53 21.20
C LEU A 1032 -8.55 -5.10 20.81
N GLU A 1033 -8.15 -4.65 19.61
CA GLU A 1033 -8.58 -3.36 19.05
C GLU A 1033 -10.05 -3.41 18.63
N LEU A 1034 -10.50 -4.51 18.04
CA LEU A 1034 -11.91 -4.75 17.71
C LEU A 1034 -12.82 -4.76 18.95
N THR A 1035 -12.31 -5.19 20.11
CA THR A 1035 -13.03 -5.15 21.39
C THR A 1035 -12.89 -3.82 22.14
N GLY A 1036 -12.11 -2.87 21.62
CA GLY A 1036 -11.89 -1.56 22.22
C GLY A 1036 -10.88 -1.53 23.38
N GLU A 1037 -10.24 -2.66 23.71
CA GLU A 1037 -9.29 -2.76 24.82
C GLU A 1037 -7.94 -2.12 24.53
N VAL A 1038 -7.52 -2.10 23.26
CA VAL A 1038 -6.28 -1.46 22.81
C VAL A 1038 -6.55 -0.56 21.62
N ARG A 1039 -5.64 0.37 21.36
CA ARG A 1039 -5.70 1.25 20.19
C ARG A 1039 -4.59 0.89 19.21
N GLY A 1040 -4.94 0.64 17.96
CA GLY A 1040 -3.98 0.47 16.87
C GLY A 1040 -3.70 1.82 16.18
N GLY A 1041 -2.45 2.03 15.77
CA GLY A 1041 -2.06 3.29 15.13
C GLY A 1041 -0.56 3.44 14.92
N ARG A 1042 -0.14 4.67 14.62
CA ARG A 1042 1.26 5.09 14.68
C ARG A 1042 1.42 6.02 15.86
N PHE A 1043 2.02 5.53 16.94
CA PHE A 1043 2.22 6.29 18.17
C PHE A 1043 3.67 6.74 18.34
N VAL A 1044 4.62 6.03 17.73
CA VAL A 1044 6.05 6.35 17.73
C VAL A 1044 6.54 6.50 16.28
N SER A 1045 7.21 7.60 15.97
CA SER A 1045 7.72 7.91 14.63
C SER A 1045 9.03 7.17 14.32
N GLY A 1046 9.32 6.96 13.03
CA GLY A 1046 10.55 6.32 12.57
C GLY A 1046 10.51 4.79 12.46
N PHE A 1047 9.38 4.14 12.77
CA PHE A 1047 9.21 2.68 12.71
C PHE A 1047 8.15 2.26 11.70
N THR A 1048 8.41 1.15 11.01
CA THR A 1048 7.51 0.61 9.99
C THR A 1048 6.59 -0.46 10.58
N GLY A 1049 5.36 -0.54 10.08
CA GLY A 1049 4.36 -1.51 10.55
C GLY A 1049 3.35 -0.91 11.55
N GLU A 1050 2.40 -1.75 11.97
CA GLU A 1050 1.35 -1.42 12.94
C GLU A 1050 1.93 -1.35 14.37
N GLN A 1051 1.37 -0.45 15.18
CA GLN A 1051 1.71 -0.29 16.59
C GLN A 1051 0.41 -0.34 17.40
N PHE A 1052 0.48 -0.89 18.61
CA PHE A 1052 -0.68 -1.03 19.49
C PHE A 1052 -0.36 -0.52 20.87
N ALA A 1053 -1.32 0.16 21.50
CA ALA A 1053 -1.11 0.78 22.80
C ALA A 1053 -2.32 0.61 23.73
N LEU A 1054 -2.05 0.55 25.03
CA LEU A 1054 -3.10 0.68 26.05
C LEU A 1054 -3.61 2.12 26.11
N PRO A 1055 -4.92 2.36 26.32
CA PRO A 1055 -5.47 3.71 26.46
C PRO A 1055 -4.72 4.55 27.52
N GLU A 1056 -4.48 3.97 28.69
CA GLU A 1056 -3.76 4.61 29.81
C GLU A 1056 -2.30 4.97 29.46
N ALA A 1057 -1.65 4.14 28.63
CA ALA A 1057 -0.30 4.40 28.14
C ALA A 1057 -0.29 5.61 27.18
N LEU A 1058 -1.30 5.73 26.31
CA LEU A 1058 -1.44 6.88 25.42
C LEU A 1058 -1.74 8.18 26.18
N GLU A 1059 -2.58 8.13 27.21
CA GLU A 1059 -2.84 9.28 28.07
C GLU A 1059 -1.57 9.75 28.78
N SER A 1060 -0.80 8.81 29.33
CA SER A 1060 0.48 9.09 29.97
C SER A 1060 1.51 9.66 28.98
N LEU A 1061 1.58 9.09 27.77
CA LEU A 1061 2.46 9.56 26.69
C LEU A 1061 2.09 11.00 26.26
N ARG A 1062 0.79 11.30 26.14
CA ARG A 1062 0.27 12.65 25.82
C ARG A 1062 0.55 13.65 26.93
N ALA A 1063 0.36 13.26 28.20
CA ALA A 1063 0.65 14.11 29.35
C ALA A 1063 2.15 14.48 29.41
N LEU A 1064 3.03 13.55 29.05
CA LEU A 1064 4.47 13.78 28.99
C LEU A 1064 4.85 14.73 27.85
N LYS A 1065 4.22 14.61 26.68
CA LYS A 1065 4.37 15.56 25.56
C LYS A 1065 3.95 16.98 25.95
N LYS A 1066 2.79 17.13 26.60
CA LYS A 1066 2.26 18.45 27.03
C LYS A 1066 3.12 19.16 28.07
N ARG A 1067 3.87 18.42 28.92
CA ARG A 1067 4.74 19.02 29.94
C ARG A 1067 5.97 19.74 29.38
N GLY A 1068 6.31 19.55 28.11
CA GLY A 1068 7.47 20.18 27.48
C GLY A 1068 8.81 19.70 28.09
N GLY A 1069 9.90 19.81 27.34
CA GLY A 1069 11.25 19.44 27.79
C GLY A 1069 11.85 20.36 28.87
N VAL A 1070 11.03 20.94 29.76
CA VAL A 1070 11.49 21.85 30.80
C VAL A 1070 11.56 21.09 32.12
N GLY A 1071 12.78 20.72 32.53
CA GLY A 1071 13.08 20.28 33.89
C GLY A 1071 13.41 18.80 34.06
N ALA A 1072 14.53 18.35 33.50
CA ALA A 1072 15.65 17.77 34.25
C ALA A 1072 16.65 17.15 33.28
N GLN A 1073 17.83 17.76 33.12
CA GLN A 1073 19.01 17.14 32.50
C GLN A 1073 19.51 15.97 33.37
N GLN A 1074 18.70 14.93 33.52
CA GLN A 1074 18.96 13.86 34.46
C GLN A 1074 19.51 12.64 33.72
N GLU A 1075 20.75 12.30 34.04
CA GLU A 1075 21.39 11.10 33.51
C GLU A 1075 20.80 9.84 34.18
N ILE A 1076 20.25 8.94 33.37
CA ILE A 1076 19.77 7.62 33.82
C ILE A 1076 20.79 6.56 33.40
N LYS A 1077 21.41 5.89 34.39
CA LYS A 1077 22.33 4.78 34.16
C LYS A 1077 21.59 3.44 34.21
N LEU A 1078 21.56 2.73 33.09
CA LEU A 1078 20.94 1.42 32.92
C LEU A 1078 21.99 0.32 32.69
N SER A 1079 21.72 -0.89 33.16
CA SER A 1079 22.50 -2.07 32.77
C SER A 1079 22.11 -2.49 31.35
N ALA A 1080 23.07 -3.02 30.58
CA ALA A 1080 22.76 -3.58 29.27
C ALA A 1080 21.88 -4.85 29.34
N ALA A 1081 21.79 -5.49 30.51
CA ALA A 1081 20.88 -6.61 30.76
C ALA A 1081 19.43 -6.18 31.03
N ASP A 1082 19.14 -4.88 31.12
CA ASP A 1082 17.81 -4.34 31.36
C ASP A 1082 16.94 -4.40 30.08
N PRO A 1083 15.62 -4.66 30.18
CA PRO A 1083 14.70 -4.62 29.03
C PRO A 1083 14.66 -3.27 28.29
N LEU A 1084 15.03 -2.17 28.97
CA LEU A 1084 15.11 -0.83 28.36
C LEU A 1084 16.40 -0.59 27.57
N ASN A 1085 17.29 -1.58 27.41
CA ASN A 1085 18.42 -1.51 26.50
C ASN A 1085 17.97 -1.65 25.04
N LEU A 1086 17.45 -0.54 24.50
CA LEU A 1086 16.94 -0.41 23.14
C LEU A 1086 17.89 0.37 22.21
N ALA A 1087 19.15 0.53 22.61
CA ALA A 1087 20.21 1.12 21.78
C ALA A 1087 20.51 0.21 20.57
N GLY A 1088 20.51 0.80 19.37
CA GLY A 1088 20.61 0.06 18.11
C GLY A 1088 19.39 -0.82 17.80
N VAL A 1089 18.26 -0.57 18.47
CA VAL A 1089 16.95 -1.18 18.20
C VAL A 1089 15.98 -0.09 17.78
N ILE A 1090 15.62 0.81 18.69
CA ILE A 1090 14.75 1.97 18.40
C ILE A 1090 15.54 3.28 18.42
N LEU A 1091 16.68 3.31 19.11
CA LEU A 1091 17.58 4.46 19.10
C LEU A 1091 18.73 4.22 18.12
N PRO A 1092 19.21 5.27 17.44
CA PRO A 1092 20.35 5.17 16.55
C PRO A 1092 21.62 4.74 17.31
N GLY A 1093 22.50 4.01 16.63
CA GLY A 1093 23.78 3.52 17.17
C GLY A 1093 23.93 1.99 17.12
N PRO A 1094 25.11 1.45 17.48
CA PRO A 1094 25.34 0.01 17.48
C PRO A 1094 24.57 -0.69 18.61
N ARG A 1095 24.14 -1.94 18.37
CA ARG A 1095 23.52 -2.76 19.42
C ARG A 1095 24.50 -3.09 20.54
N VAL A 1096 24.12 -2.78 21.78
CA VAL A 1096 24.94 -3.09 22.97
C VAL A 1096 24.64 -4.52 23.46
N PRO A 1097 25.64 -5.41 23.61
CA PRO A 1097 25.43 -6.76 24.13
C PRO A 1097 24.84 -6.75 25.56
N ALA A 1098 23.83 -7.58 25.80
CA ALA A 1098 23.10 -7.67 27.08
C ALA A 1098 23.89 -8.45 28.15
N VAL A 1099 25.06 -7.94 28.51
CA VAL A 1099 25.95 -8.52 29.51
C VAL A 1099 25.95 -7.62 30.75
N PRO A 1100 25.86 -8.16 31.98
CA PRO A 1100 25.81 -7.37 33.22
C PRO A 1100 26.98 -6.42 33.47
N THR A 1101 28.11 -6.60 32.76
CA THR A 1101 29.28 -5.73 32.83
C THR A 1101 29.13 -4.44 32.03
N ASN A 1102 28.14 -4.39 31.12
CA ASN A 1102 27.94 -3.26 30.22
C ASN A 1102 26.84 -2.34 30.75
N PHE A 1103 26.98 -1.04 30.56
CA PHE A 1103 26.02 -0.03 31.00
C PHE A 1103 25.76 1.01 29.92
N LEU A 1104 24.57 1.60 29.94
CA LEU A 1104 24.17 2.70 29.08
C LEU A 1104 23.79 3.89 29.96
N VAL A 1105 24.18 5.10 29.55
CA VAL A 1105 23.76 6.33 30.20
C VAL A 1105 22.88 7.11 29.23
N TYR A 1106 21.66 7.38 29.65
CA TYR A 1106 20.66 8.12 28.87
C TYR A 1106 20.52 9.53 29.40
N GLN A 1107 20.31 10.48 28.49
CA GLN A 1107 19.90 11.84 28.79
C GLN A 1107 18.75 12.20 27.86
N ASP A 1108 17.61 12.64 28.42
CA ASP A 1108 16.41 13.02 27.68
C ASP A 1108 15.91 11.96 26.66
N GLY A 1109 16.10 10.68 26.98
CA GLY A 1109 15.68 9.56 26.12
C GLY A 1109 16.69 9.18 25.03
N VAL A 1110 17.82 9.88 24.93
CA VAL A 1110 18.90 9.60 23.98
C VAL A 1110 20.08 8.95 24.71
N VAL A 1111 20.80 8.04 24.03
CA VAL A 1111 22.02 7.42 24.59
C VAL A 1111 23.16 8.44 24.54
N LEU A 1112 23.65 8.86 25.70
CA LEU A 1112 24.80 9.76 25.83
C LEU A 1112 26.13 9.00 25.69
N ARG A 1113 26.24 7.86 26.37
CA ARG A 1113 27.46 7.02 26.41
C ARG A 1113 27.16 5.57 26.74
N THR A 1114 27.95 4.67 26.18
CA THR A 1114 27.93 3.22 26.46
C THR A 1114 29.25 2.78 27.10
N LEU A 1115 29.17 2.00 28.17
CA LEU A 1115 30.32 1.44 28.88
C LEU A 1115 30.35 -0.07 28.63
N ILE A 1116 31.37 -0.59 27.94
CA ILE A 1116 31.53 -2.01 27.61
C ILE A 1116 32.83 -2.55 28.26
N GLY A 1117 32.79 -3.72 28.89
CA GLY A 1117 33.87 -4.23 29.74
C GLY A 1117 35.18 -4.64 29.02
N ARG A 1118 36.32 -4.30 29.67
CA ARG A 1118 37.75 -4.51 29.33
C ARG A 1118 38.35 -3.68 28.18
N GLU A 1119 37.97 -2.42 28.10
CA GLU A 1119 38.85 -1.27 27.87
C GLU A 1119 37.99 -0.02 28.07
N GLY A 1120 38.48 0.96 28.82
CA GLY A 1120 37.79 2.23 29.03
C GLY A 1120 37.79 3.11 27.78
N THR A 1121 37.33 2.60 26.64
CA THR A 1121 37.06 3.42 25.46
C THR A 1121 35.69 4.07 25.65
N VAL A 1122 35.71 5.32 26.12
CA VAL A 1122 34.59 6.25 25.93
C VAL A 1122 34.45 6.45 24.42
N ARG A 1123 33.59 5.68 23.75
CA ARG A 1123 33.17 5.99 22.38
C ARG A 1123 32.11 7.10 22.46
N GLN A 1124 32.58 8.34 22.36
CA GLN A 1124 31.76 9.49 22.01
C GLN A 1124 31.61 9.50 20.48
N GLU A 1125 30.38 9.49 19.98
CA GLU A 1125 29.97 10.23 18.78
C GLU A 1125 28.45 10.09 18.58
N ALA A 1126 27.71 11.00 19.19
CA ALA A 1126 26.44 11.45 18.65
C ALA A 1126 26.63 12.94 18.31
N LYS A 1127 26.95 13.24 17.05
CA LYS A 1127 26.80 14.59 16.53
C LYS A 1127 25.31 14.92 16.58
N VAL A 1128 24.93 15.77 17.52
CA VAL A 1128 23.65 16.47 17.48
C VAL A 1128 23.68 17.33 16.22
N ALA A 1129 23.03 16.86 15.16
CA ALA A 1129 22.73 17.71 14.02
C ALA A 1129 21.72 18.76 14.51
N ARG A 1130 22.20 19.97 14.80
CA ARG A 1130 21.37 21.16 14.85
C ARG A 1130 20.81 21.38 13.45
N LEU A 1131 19.58 20.94 13.23
CA LEU A 1131 18.71 21.44 12.17
C LEU A 1131 18.25 22.83 12.59
N ASP A 1132 19.13 23.82 12.42
CA ASP A 1132 18.76 25.23 12.40
C ASP A 1132 19.61 25.90 11.32
N ARG A 1133 18.91 26.50 10.35
CA ARG A 1133 19.38 27.19 9.13
C ARG A 1133 19.62 26.30 7.91
N LEU A 1134 18.58 26.21 7.09
CA LEU A 1134 18.61 26.45 5.64
C LEU A 1134 17.15 26.64 5.19
N GLU A 1135 16.56 27.76 5.59
CA GLU A 1135 15.53 28.43 4.80
C GLU A 1135 16.23 29.60 4.10
N SER A 1136 16.56 29.37 2.83
CA SER A 1136 16.77 30.39 1.80
C SER A 1136 16.42 29.74 0.46
#